data_AF-A0A0G0Q5H5-F1
#
_entry.id   AF-A0A0G0Q5H5-F1
#
_cell.length_a   1.000
_cell.length_b   1.000
_cell.length_c   1.000
_cell.angle_alpha   90.00
_cell.angle_beta   90.00
_cell.angle_gamma   90.00
#
_symmetry.space_group_name_H-M   'P 1'
#
loop_
_entity.id
_entity.type
_entity.pdbx_description
1 polymer ?
#
loop_
_entity_poly.entity_id
_entity_poly.type
_entity_poly.pdbx_seq_one_letter_code
_entity_poly.pdbx_strand_id
1 'polypeptide(L)'
;MELFQEIFHTRPVSSLAQIGESSATKRSEALFEIHTILLYDIVIMLQLSKSSEQVLGALFESDSPLFVNEIVRQTKQYPNSVQRSLLTLEKQDIVTSQRLGNKKFYSLNKNHSDISAIRLLTTKITVDKKRTPTWIKLVNRETSVALNAAVGIAQSKTKYIKRFKIKPMKYIWYNSVTGGVYDSQDEIVKNGEILSREIKKDYKFAKYLADSCLKDGESLIRKTKESVKKDLPRLTNRELILNFKGLYENFLNFLPYLNIPHSVETAIETELNSKIFDNSTKEKLLEPTEVVSEEQIDELRLASLVKKEGWTKKNKRLLIELTEKYCWLPMMALHHKPFDEGYYRKIVEDLVVRIKSPKKEITKLRKQEQVRKDELKKTLQKINADEDLTRLVNLAQAYIKLRTYRINVIRKFHFYHLPLLNEIANRIDISKENVTFLSYDEILKALLDRKTRNRLKREISKRQTGFAILGWRGKTRVISGVENIIHAMEQYNIFSKTPDVKKEIKGNPACRGIVTGKVKIVKKLSELGKVTKGDVLVAKMTTPDYMIAINKAAAIVTDEGGITCHAAIVSREFNVPCIVGTRNATQVLSDNDLVEVDANEGVVRVIESVDLPEDLRQLQGKTIFKGKVKGTARVILDASDFDKLQEGDIVVAPQTTPEYLSLLYRAKGFIVDEESISSHAVLYGKALEMPSIMGTSFARSVIKDGEKIELDATNGFVRRLQI
;
A
#
# COMPACT_ATOMS: atom_id res chain seq x y z
N MET A 1 -14.57 22.17 26.10
CA MET A 1 -15.30 23.21 25.35
C MET A 1 -14.39 24.14 24.53
N GLU A 2 -13.27 24.64 25.08
CA GLU A 2 -12.29 25.43 24.29
C GLU A 2 -11.68 24.62 23.13
N LEU A 3 -11.36 23.34 23.36
CA LEU A 3 -10.95 22.40 22.30
C LEU A 3 -12.02 22.17 21.22
N PHE A 4 -13.29 22.40 21.54
CA PHE A 4 -14.45 22.21 20.64
C PHE A 4 -14.66 23.44 19.74
N GLN A 5 -14.37 24.64 20.24
CA GLN A 5 -14.35 25.88 19.45
C GLN A 5 -13.10 25.97 18.54
N GLU A 6 -11.96 25.44 18.97
CA GLU A 6 -10.74 25.35 18.13
C GLU A 6 -10.91 24.42 16.91
N ILE A 7 -11.75 23.39 17.03
CA ILE A 7 -11.96 22.39 15.97
C ILE A 7 -12.99 22.85 14.93
N PHE A 8 -13.95 23.70 15.30
CA PHE A 8 -15.08 24.10 14.46
C PHE A 8 -15.20 25.63 14.36
N HIS A 9 -14.45 26.26 13.46
CA HIS A 9 -14.68 27.65 13.03
C HIS A 9 -15.93 27.82 12.13
N THR A 10 -17.03 27.14 12.45
CA THR A 10 -18.31 27.32 11.77
C THR A 10 -19.40 27.40 12.82
N ARG A 11 -20.03 28.59 12.86
CA ARG A 11 -21.15 29.12 13.67
C ARG A 11 -21.85 28.18 14.69
N PRO A 12 -22.32 28.73 15.84
CA PRO A 12 -23.06 27.97 16.84
C PRO A 12 -24.21 27.17 16.21
N VAL A 13 -24.44 25.96 16.74
CA VAL A 13 -25.44 24.97 16.29
C VAL A 13 -26.84 25.58 16.12
N SER A 14 -27.15 26.65 16.87
CA SER A 14 -28.38 27.44 16.73
C SER A 14 -28.57 28.10 15.36
N SER A 15 -27.50 28.39 14.61
CA SER A 15 -27.56 29.05 13.30
C SER A 15 -27.88 28.12 12.12
N LEU A 16 -27.83 26.80 12.32
CA LEU A 16 -28.19 25.82 11.28
C LEU A 16 -29.71 25.66 11.15
N ALA A 17 -30.50 26.21 12.08
CA ALA A 17 -31.95 26.20 12.06
C ALA A 17 -32.55 26.99 10.88
N GLN A 18 -31.83 27.97 10.32
CA GLN A 18 -32.36 28.93 9.33
C GLN A 18 -32.03 28.61 7.86
N ILE A 19 -31.47 27.45 7.54
CA ILE A 19 -31.24 27.08 6.12
C ILE A 19 -32.53 26.47 5.55
N GLY A 20 -33.12 27.17 4.59
CA GLY A 20 -34.37 26.81 3.91
C GLY A 20 -34.36 25.45 3.21
N GLU A 21 -35.57 25.01 2.83
CA GLU A 21 -35.97 23.65 2.44
C GLU A 21 -35.19 23.03 1.26
N SER A 22 -34.47 23.82 0.45
CA SER A 22 -33.66 23.30 -0.68
C SER A 22 -32.34 22.61 -0.26
N SER A 23 -32.09 22.43 1.04
CA SER A 23 -30.81 21.95 1.58
C SER A 23 -30.89 20.70 2.46
N ALA A 24 -32.04 20.03 2.54
CA ALA A 24 -32.26 18.89 3.43
C ALA A 24 -31.20 17.77 3.30
N THR A 25 -30.71 17.52 2.08
CA THR A 25 -29.67 16.52 1.77
C THR A 25 -28.28 16.93 2.28
N LYS A 26 -27.89 18.19 2.11
CA LYS A 26 -26.62 18.72 2.63
C LYS A 26 -26.63 18.83 4.16
N ARG A 27 -27.80 19.14 4.73
CA ARG A 27 -28.04 19.22 6.17
C ARG A 27 -27.97 17.82 6.81
N SER A 28 -28.54 16.80 6.17
CA SER A 28 -28.46 15.41 6.64
C SER A 28 -27.07 14.81 6.49
N GLU A 29 -26.31 15.14 5.44
CA GLU A 29 -24.91 14.74 5.27
C GLU A 29 -24.00 15.37 6.33
N ALA A 30 -24.14 16.68 6.59
CA ALA A 30 -23.37 17.36 7.63
C ALA A 30 -23.71 16.84 9.04
N LEU A 31 -25.00 16.59 9.33
CA LEU A 31 -25.44 16.03 10.62
C LEU A 31 -24.97 14.58 10.84
N PHE A 32 -24.96 13.76 9.78
CA PHE A 32 -24.47 12.38 9.80
C PHE A 32 -22.95 12.31 9.99
N GLU A 33 -22.21 13.20 9.32
CA GLU A 33 -20.75 13.30 9.45
C GLU A 33 -20.32 13.79 10.84
N ILE A 34 -20.97 14.84 11.37
CA ILE A 34 -20.71 15.34 12.74
C ILE A 34 -21.05 14.27 13.79
N HIS A 35 -22.13 13.51 13.60
CA HIS A 35 -22.51 12.41 14.50
C HIS A 35 -21.47 11.30 14.54
N THR A 36 -20.99 10.82 13.39
CA THR A 36 -20.09 9.64 13.31
C THR A 36 -18.74 9.88 14.02
N ILE A 37 -18.25 11.13 14.02
CA ILE A 37 -17.00 11.52 14.69
C ILE A 37 -17.23 11.68 16.20
N LEU A 38 -18.33 12.32 16.61
CA LEU A 38 -18.70 12.46 18.02
C LEU A 38 -18.88 11.08 18.67
N LEU A 39 -19.53 10.15 17.98
CA LEU A 39 -19.75 8.77 18.45
C LEU A 39 -18.41 8.06 18.72
N TYR A 40 -17.45 8.13 17.80
CA TYR A 40 -16.14 7.50 17.96
C TYR A 40 -15.26 8.15 19.03
N ASP A 41 -15.34 9.48 19.18
CA ASP A 41 -14.60 10.20 20.22
C ASP A 41 -15.15 9.90 21.62
N ILE A 42 -16.45 9.64 21.79
CA ILE A 42 -17.05 9.31 23.09
C ILE A 42 -16.74 7.85 23.49
N VAL A 43 -16.82 6.88 22.58
CA VAL A 43 -16.46 5.47 22.87
C VAL A 43 -15.01 5.36 23.32
N ILE A 44 -14.11 6.11 22.67
CA ILE A 44 -12.68 6.08 23.00
C ILE A 44 -12.33 6.97 24.20
N MET A 45 -12.99 8.12 24.38
CA MET A 45 -12.81 8.96 25.58
C MET A 45 -13.26 8.22 26.84
N LEU A 46 -14.35 7.46 26.74
CA LEU A 46 -14.94 6.70 27.86
C LEU A 46 -14.43 5.25 27.94
N GLN A 47 -13.52 4.81 27.05
CA GLN A 47 -12.97 3.45 27.04
C GLN A 47 -14.06 2.35 27.16
N LEU A 48 -15.18 2.51 26.46
CA LEU A 48 -16.31 1.59 26.58
C LEU A 48 -16.00 0.27 25.89
N SER A 49 -16.21 -0.84 26.60
CA SER A 49 -16.19 -2.17 25.99
C SER A 49 -17.50 -2.44 25.25
N LYS A 50 -17.52 -3.39 24.30
CA LYS A 50 -18.76 -3.85 23.65
C LYS A 50 -19.83 -4.28 24.67
N SER A 51 -19.41 -4.85 25.79
CA SER A 51 -20.29 -5.19 26.91
C SER A 51 -20.87 -3.96 27.61
N SER A 52 -20.05 -2.92 27.80
CA SER A 52 -20.51 -1.65 28.35
C SER A 52 -21.52 -0.96 27.44
N GLU A 53 -21.34 -1.01 26.12
CA GLU A 53 -22.29 -0.48 25.14
C GLU A 53 -23.65 -1.19 25.22
N GLN A 54 -23.66 -2.52 25.29
CA GLN A 54 -24.89 -3.31 25.40
C GLN A 54 -25.62 -3.07 26.74
N VAL A 55 -24.86 -2.96 27.85
CA VAL A 55 -25.41 -2.61 29.17
C VAL A 55 -26.02 -1.20 29.16
N LEU A 56 -25.35 -0.23 28.54
CA LEU A 56 -25.91 1.12 28.41
C LEU A 56 -27.18 1.11 27.55
N GLY A 57 -27.20 0.37 26.44
CA GLY A 57 -28.39 0.20 25.60
C GLY A 57 -29.61 -0.30 26.39
N ALA A 58 -29.44 -1.34 27.18
CA ALA A 58 -30.50 -1.86 28.07
C ALA A 58 -31.00 -0.81 29.08
N LEU A 59 -30.09 -0.01 29.63
CA LEU A 59 -30.44 1.06 30.59
C LEU A 59 -31.08 2.29 29.91
N PHE A 60 -30.77 2.59 28.65
CA PHE A 60 -31.42 3.67 27.88
C PHE A 60 -32.82 3.32 27.39
N GLU A 61 -33.09 2.02 27.18
CA GLU A 61 -34.42 1.52 26.81
C GLU A 61 -35.38 1.41 28.00
N SER A 62 -34.89 1.56 29.24
CA SER A 62 -35.69 1.48 30.46
C SER A 62 -35.83 2.82 31.17
N ASP A 63 -37.06 3.23 31.45
CA ASP A 63 -37.35 4.41 32.26
C ASP A 63 -37.21 4.17 33.78
N SER A 64 -37.01 2.92 34.19
CA SER A 64 -36.88 2.50 35.61
C SER A 64 -35.52 1.85 35.89
N PRO A 65 -35.01 1.92 37.13
CA PRO A 65 -33.78 1.23 37.50
C PRO A 65 -33.87 -0.29 37.30
N LEU A 66 -32.88 -0.89 36.65
CA LEU A 66 -32.85 -2.32 36.33
C LEU A 66 -32.02 -3.11 37.36
N PHE A 67 -32.48 -4.31 37.71
CA PHE A 67 -31.69 -5.25 38.49
C PHE A 67 -30.62 -5.93 37.62
N VAL A 68 -29.47 -6.30 38.19
CA VAL A 68 -28.35 -6.88 37.43
C VAL A 68 -28.75 -8.10 36.59
N ASN A 69 -29.62 -8.98 37.10
CA ASN A 69 -30.07 -10.16 36.35
C ASN A 69 -31.01 -9.81 35.18
N GLU A 70 -31.73 -8.69 35.26
CA GLU A 70 -32.56 -8.19 34.16
C GLU A 70 -31.69 -7.65 33.03
N ILE A 71 -30.62 -6.92 33.37
CA ILE A 71 -29.61 -6.44 32.42
C ILE A 71 -28.92 -7.62 31.73
N VAL A 72 -28.53 -8.66 32.48
CA VAL A 72 -27.99 -9.92 31.93
C VAL A 72 -28.96 -10.55 30.93
N ARG A 73 -30.26 -10.63 31.28
CA ARG A 73 -31.29 -11.20 30.41
C ARG A 73 -31.51 -10.37 29.14
N GLN A 74 -31.59 -9.05 29.25
CA GLN A 74 -31.83 -8.15 28.12
C GLN A 74 -30.63 -8.11 27.15
N THR A 75 -29.41 -8.07 27.69
CA THR A 75 -28.19 -8.01 26.88
C THR A 75 -27.72 -9.37 26.35
N LYS A 76 -28.24 -10.48 26.92
CA LYS A 76 -27.82 -11.87 26.65
C LYS A 76 -26.31 -12.11 26.90
N GLN A 77 -25.70 -11.31 27.77
CA GLN A 77 -24.28 -11.42 28.11
C GLN A 77 -24.04 -12.29 29.34
N TYR A 78 -22.80 -12.79 29.50
CA TYR A 78 -22.41 -13.50 30.72
C TYR A 78 -22.50 -12.58 31.97
N PRO A 79 -23.00 -13.08 33.12
CA PRO A 79 -23.18 -12.29 34.33
C PRO A 79 -21.92 -11.51 34.79
N ASN A 80 -20.76 -12.17 34.75
CA ASN A 80 -19.48 -11.56 35.13
C ASN A 80 -19.07 -10.41 34.19
N SER A 81 -19.44 -10.48 32.91
CA SER A 81 -19.19 -9.40 31.92
C SER A 81 -20.03 -8.18 32.26
N VAL A 82 -21.34 -8.38 32.48
CA VAL A 82 -22.28 -7.31 32.84
C VAL A 82 -21.86 -6.64 34.15
N GLN A 83 -21.47 -7.42 35.16
CA GLN A 83 -21.05 -6.88 36.45
C GLN A 83 -19.77 -6.04 36.36
N ARG A 84 -18.78 -6.47 35.56
CA ARG A 84 -17.57 -5.67 35.29
C ARG A 84 -17.91 -4.38 34.53
N SER A 85 -18.77 -4.45 33.53
CA SER A 85 -19.23 -3.28 32.79
C SER A 85 -19.95 -2.27 33.68
N LEU A 86 -20.87 -2.72 34.53
CA LEU A 86 -21.57 -1.85 35.48
C LEU A 86 -20.61 -1.18 36.47
N LEU A 87 -19.62 -1.90 36.99
CA LEU A 87 -18.59 -1.32 37.86
C LEU A 87 -17.74 -0.25 37.16
N THR A 88 -17.38 -0.49 35.89
CA THR A 88 -16.63 0.49 35.09
C THR A 88 -17.46 1.73 34.80
N LEU A 89 -18.72 1.57 34.40
CA LEU A 89 -19.63 2.68 34.10
C LEU A 89 -20.00 3.49 35.35
N GLU A 90 -20.13 2.84 36.51
CA GLU A 90 -20.35 3.47 37.81
C GLU A 90 -19.13 4.31 38.24
N LYS A 91 -17.91 3.81 38.02
CA LYS A 91 -16.67 4.59 38.24
C LYS A 91 -16.53 5.82 37.35
N GLN A 92 -17.17 5.79 36.19
CA GLN A 92 -17.19 6.89 35.23
C GLN A 92 -18.36 7.86 35.46
N ASP A 93 -19.17 7.63 36.50
CA ASP A 93 -20.37 8.43 36.81
C ASP A 93 -21.45 8.42 35.71
N ILE A 94 -21.38 7.47 34.77
CA ILE A 94 -22.35 7.31 33.67
C ILE A 94 -23.60 6.57 34.18
N VAL A 95 -23.40 5.63 35.11
CA VAL A 95 -24.45 4.81 35.71
C VAL A 95 -24.44 5.02 37.21
N THR A 96 -25.60 5.29 37.79
CA THR A 96 -25.81 5.32 39.24
C THR A 96 -26.41 4.01 39.71
N SER A 97 -26.27 3.73 41.01
CA SER A 97 -26.89 2.57 41.61
C SER A 97 -27.58 2.90 42.93
N GLN A 98 -28.61 2.11 43.23
CA GLN A 98 -29.35 2.19 44.48
C GLN A 98 -29.56 0.78 45.04
N ARG A 99 -29.44 0.63 46.36
CA ARG A 99 -29.79 -0.62 47.05
C ARG A 99 -31.20 -0.54 47.61
N LEU A 100 -31.97 -1.60 47.37
CA LEU A 100 -33.28 -1.85 47.98
C LEU A 100 -33.21 -3.24 48.62
N GLY A 101 -33.07 -3.28 49.95
CA GLY A 101 -32.73 -4.50 50.69
C GLY A 101 -31.40 -5.11 50.21
N ASN A 102 -31.40 -6.41 49.90
CA ASN A 102 -30.21 -7.14 49.44
C ASN A 102 -29.95 -7.04 47.92
N LYS A 103 -30.75 -6.27 47.18
CA LYS A 103 -30.64 -6.13 45.72
C LYS A 103 -30.09 -4.76 45.33
N LYS A 104 -29.19 -4.73 44.33
CA LYS A 104 -28.59 -3.52 43.76
C LYS A 104 -29.20 -3.26 42.38
N PHE A 105 -29.81 -2.10 42.21
CA PHE A 105 -30.42 -1.64 40.97
C PHE A 105 -29.56 -0.56 40.33
N TYR A 106 -29.58 -0.47 39.01
CA TYR A 106 -28.76 0.44 38.22
C TYR A 106 -29.63 1.30 37.31
N SER A 107 -29.28 2.57 37.18
CA SER A 107 -29.95 3.54 36.31
C SER A 107 -28.92 4.47 35.68
N LEU A 108 -29.28 5.12 34.58
CA LEU A 108 -28.41 6.14 33.98
C LEU A 108 -28.33 7.37 34.87
N ASN A 109 -27.13 7.94 34.97
CA ASN A 109 -26.97 9.28 35.50
C ASN A 109 -27.48 10.30 34.47
N LYS A 110 -28.73 10.74 34.60
CA LYS A 110 -29.35 11.71 33.69
C LYS A 110 -28.66 13.09 33.68
N ASN A 111 -27.81 13.37 34.67
CA ASN A 111 -27.08 14.63 34.80
C ASN A 111 -25.63 14.56 34.30
N HIS A 112 -25.17 13.40 33.80
CA HIS A 112 -23.82 13.28 33.26
C HIS A 112 -23.63 14.18 32.03
N SER A 113 -22.50 14.91 31.96
CA SER A 113 -22.22 15.94 30.95
C SER A 113 -22.40 15.46 29.50
N ASP A 114 -22.13 14.18 29.27
CA ASP A 114 -22.13 13.58 27.94
C ASP A 114 -23.33 12.63 27.69
N ILE A 115 -24.32 12.57 28.58
CA ILE A 115 -25.39 11.54 28.54
C ILE A 115 -26.19 11.54 27.23
N SER A 116 -26.45 12.72 26.65
CA SER A 116 -27.15 12.87 25.37
C SER A 116 -26.36 12.24 24.21
N ALA A 117 -25.03 12.33 24.28
CA ALA A 117 -24.16 11.81 23.26
C ALA A 117 -23.87 10.30 23.44
N ILE A 118 -23.87 9.81 24.70
CA ILE A 118 -23.89 8.38 25.02
C ILE A 118 -25.22 7.72 24.62
N ARG A 119 -26.34 8.43 24.75
CA ARG A 119 -27.65 7.95 24.25
C ARG A 119 -27.62 7.71 22.75
N LEU A 120 -27.03 8.64 21.99
CA LEU A 120 -26.85 8.52 20.54
C LEU A 120 -26.00 7.31 20.12
N LEU A 121 -25.05 6.86 20.97
CA LEU A 121 -24.27 5.64 20.75
C LEU A 121 -25.10 4.35 20.85
N THR A 122 -26.09 4.36 21.73
CA THR A 122 -26.80 3.16 22.16
C THR A 122 -28.15 2.99 21.49
N THR A 123 -28.83 4.10 21.16
CA THR A 123 -29.89 4.08 20.16
C THR A 123 -29.25 3.70 18.83
N LYS A 124 -29.52 2.49 18.34
CA LYS A 124 -29.03 1.97 17.05
C LYS A 124 -29.26 2.99 15.93
N ILE A 125 -28.32 3.90 15.74
CA ILE A 125 -28.06 4.43 14.42
C ILE A 125 -27.45 3.23 13.72
N THR A 126 -28.28 2.48 13.00
CA THR A 126 -27.85 1.89 11.75
C THR A 126 -27.07 2.96 11.02
N VAL A 127 -25.75 2.96 11.19
CA VAL A 127 -24.85 3.61 10.25
C VAL A 127 -25.34 3.06 8.93
N ASP A 128 -25.96 3.93 8.14
CA ASP A 128 -26.57 3.51 6.89
C ASP A 128 -25.44 2.83 6.11
N LYS A 129 -25.49 1.50 6.01
CA LYS A 129 -24.44 0.67 5.39
C LYS A 129 -24.18 1.13 3.95
N LYS A 130 -25.10 1.93 3.38
CA LYS A 130 -24.98 2.60 2.08
C LYS A 130 -23.97 3.74 2.03
N ARG A 131 -23.43 4.25 3.16
CA ARG A 131 -22.53 5.42 3.19
C ARG A 131 -21.08 5.13 3.60
N THR A 132 -20.72 3.88 3.93
CA THR A 132 -19.30 3.52 4.09
C THR A 132 -18.59 3.54 2.73
N PRO A 133 -17.43 4.22 2.60
CA PRO A 133 -16.69 4.24 1.34
C PRO A 133 -16.30 2.82 0.95
N THR A 134 -16.37 2.51 -0.35
CA THR A 134 -15.79 1.26 -0.85
C THR A 134 -14.27 1.41 -0.83
N TRP A 135 -13.60 0.63 0.01
CA TRP A 135 -12.16 0.70 0.17
C TRP A 135 -11.44 -0.10 -0.93
N ILE A 136 -10.44 0.51 -1.57
CA ILE A 136 -9.45 -0.17 -2.42
C ILE A 136 -8.11 -0.16 -1.72
N LYS A 137 -7.44 -1.32 -1.68
CA LYS A 137 -6.03 -1.40 -1.27
C LYS A 137 -5.12 -0.88 -2.39
N LEU A 138 -4.51 0.27 -2.18
CA LEU A 138 -3.61 0.94 -3.12
C LEU A 138 -2.18 0.38 -3.10
N VAL A 139 -1.64 0.12 -1.90
CA VAL A 139 -0.24 -0.26 -1.70
C VAL A 139 -0.14 -1.32 -0.61
N ASN A 140 0.80 -2.26 -0.75
CA ASN A 140 1.10 -3.28 0.25
C ASN A 140 2.56 -3.16 0.71
N ARG A 141 2.84 -2.29 1.69
CA ARG A 141 4.19 -2.00 2.21
C ARG A 141 4.15 -1.65 3.70
N GLU A 142 5.13 -2.16 4.44
CA GLU A 142 5.41 -1.69 5.79
C GLU A 142 6.02 -0.28 5.78
N THR A 143 5.74 0.51 6.81
CA THR A 143 6.22 1.90 6.92
C THR A 143 6.20 2.36 8.38
N SER A 144 6.65 3.57 8.67
CA SER A 144 6.65 4.17 10.01
C SER A 144 5.37 4.98 10.27
N VAL A 145 5.11 5.34 11.52
CA VAL A 145 3.93 6.15 11.89
C VAL A 145 4.06 7.58 11.37
N ALA A 146 5.21 8.23 11.59
CA ALA A 146 5.43 9.64 11.20
C ALA A 146 5.61 9.84 9.69
N LEU A 147 6.23 8.92 8.95
CA LEU A 147 6.58 9.11 7.54
C LEU A 147 5.71 8.28 6.59
N ASN A 148 4.48 8.01 7.00
CA ASN A 148 3.53 7.26 6.21
C ASN A 148 2.95 8.12 5.07
N ALA A 149 2.85 7.54 3.86
CA ALA A 149 2.20 8.19 2.73
C ALA A 149 0.75 8.63 3.04
N ALA A 150 0.02 7.85 3.85
CA ALA A 150 -1.33 8.17 4.31
C ALA A 150 -1.38 9.48 5.12
N VAL A 151 -0.33 9.76 5.89
CA VAL A 151 -0.24 11.01 6.65
C VAL A 151 -0.04 12.20 5.72
N GLY A 152 0.85 12.09 4.73
CA GLY A 152 1.04 13.16 3.74
C GLY A 152 -0.16 13.41 2.87
N ILE A 153 -0.85 12.34 2.45
CA ILE A 153 -2.09 12.46 1.69
C ILE A 153 -3.15 13.16 2.52
N ALA A 154 -3.40 12.68 3.74
CA ALA A 154 -4.40 13.25 4.61
C ALA A 154 -4.07 14.71 4.94
N GLN A 155 -2.82 15.04 5.27
CA GLN A 155 -2.40 16.37 5.70
C GLN A 155 -2.02 17.31 4.55
N SER A 156 -2.08 16.85 3.30
CA SER A 156 -1.69 17.66 2.13
C SER A 156 -2.57 18.91 2.03
N LYS A 157 -1.95 20.08 2.29
CA LYS A 157 -2.62 21.38 2.23
C LYS A 157 -3.11 21.72 0.82
N THR A 158 -3.96 22.75 0.73
CA THR A 158 -4.54 23.35 -0.50
C THR A 158 -3.57 23.56 -1.67
N LYS A 159 -2.26 23.71 -1.43
CA LYS A 159 -1.23 23.88 -2.47
C LYS A 159 -1.11 22.64 -3.37
N TYR A 160 -1.22 21.44 -2.79
CA TYR A 160 -1.23 20.17 -3.52
C TYR A 160 -2.46 20.07 -4.43
N ILE A 161 -3.64 20.19 -3.83
CA ILE A 161 -4.96 20.20 -4.49
C ILE A 161 -4.99 21.19 -5.66
N LYS A 162 -4.44 22.40 -5.47
CA LYS A 162 -4.35 23.43 -6.53
C LYS A 162 -3.39 23.03 -7.65
N ARG A 163 -2.19 22.54 -7.33
CA ARG A 163 -1.14 22.21 -8.32
C ARG A 163 -1.56 21.06 -9.24
N PHE A 164 -2.17 20.03 -8.67
CA PHE A 164 -2.62 18.85 -9.41
C PHE A 164 -4.07 18.96 -9.88
N LYS A 165 -4.76 20.06 -9.52
CA LYS A 165 -6.17 20.32 -9.80
C LYS A 165 -7.12 19.22 -9.32
N ILE A 166 -6.72 18.39 -8.36
CA ILE A 166 -7.53 17.30 -7.80
C ILE A 166 -8.36 17.75 -6.60
N LYS A 167 -9.27 16.90 -6.10
CA LYS A 167 -10.01 17.15 -4.86
C LYS A 167 -9.23 16.63 -3.64
N PRO A 168 -9.39 17.26 -2.45
CA PRO A 168 -8.85 16.71 -1.21
C PRO A 168 -9.37 15.29 -1.00
N MET A 169 -8.47 14.36 -0.66
CA MET A 169 -8.87 12.99 -0.30
C MET A 169 -9.47 13.05 1.11
N LYS A 170 -10.70 12.54 1.26
CA LYS A 170 -11.43 12.57 2.53
C LYS A 170 -11.13 11.35 3.38
N TYR A 171 -10.80 10.21 2.77
CA TYR A 171 -10.60 8.96 3.48
C TYR A 171 -9.28 8.32 3.07
N ILE A 172 -8.44 7.99 4.03
CA ILE A 172 -7.31 7.11 3.78
C ILE A 172 -7.05 6.27 5.02
N TRP A 173 -6.70 5.01 4.82
CA TRP A 173 -6.42 4.09 5.89
C TRP A 173 -5.10 3.39 5.64
N TYR A 174 -4.26 3.30 6.65
CA TYR A 174 -3.12 2.40 6.66
C TYR A 174 -3.24 1.47 7.85
N ASN A 175 -2.80 0.21 7.71
CA ASN A 175 -2.56 -0.62 8.89
C ASN A 175 -1.35 -1.55 8.70
N SER A 176 -0.64 -1.79 9.80
CA SER A 176 0.54 -2.64 9.84
C SER A 176 0.20 -4.13 9.76
N VAL A 177 -1.03 -4.54 10.10
CA VAL A 177 -1.46 -5.96 10.09
C VAL A 177 -1.49 -6.50 8.67
N THR A 178 -2.06 -5.75 7.73
CA THR A 178 -2.09 -6.12 6.31
C THR A 178 -1.00 -5.44 5.50
N GLY A 179 -0.16 -4.62 6.14
CA GLY A 179 0.82 -3.74 5.49
C GLY A 179 0.20 -2.81 4.44
N GLY A 180 -1.11 -2.53 4.54
CA GLY A 180 -1.87 -1.98 3.42
C GLY A 180 -2.21 -0.51 3.57
N VAL A 181 -2.08 0.27 2.49
CA VAL A 181 -2.75 1.58 2.33
C VAL A 181 -4.03 1.36 1.56
N TYR A 182 -5.15 1.89 2.06
CA TYR A 182 -6.50 1.79 1.54
C TYR A 182 -7.07 3.18 1.35
N ASP A 183 -7.83 3.37 0.28
CA ASP A 183 -8.45 4.66 -0.05
C ASP A 183 -9.86 4.42 -0.60
N SER A 184 -10.68 5.46 -0.61
CA SER A 184 -12.02 5.42 -1.16
C SER A 184 -11.96 5.30 -2.68
N GLN A 185 -12.55 4.23 -3.22
CA GLN A 185 -12.62 4.02 -4.66
C GLN A 185 -13.24 5.20 -5.41
N ASP A 186 -14.34 5.73 -4.88
CA ASP A 186 -15.07 6.82 -5.55
C ASP A 186 -14.22 8.09 -5.60
N GLU A 187 -13.31 8.29 -4.64
CA GLU A 187 -12.38 9.42 -4.64
C GLU A 187 -11.21 9.22 -5.60
N ILE A 188 -10.64 8.01 -5.66
CA ILE A 188 -9.59 7.65 -6.62
C ILE A 188 -10.09 7.86 -8.05
N VAL A 189 -11.26 7.31 -8.39
CA VAL A 189 -11.85 7.40 -9.74
C VAL A 189 -12.08 8.86 -10.11
N LYS A 190 -12.72 9.63 -9.23
CA LYS A 190 -13.03 11.03 -9.46
C LYS A 190 -11.77 11.90 -9.64
N ASN A 191 -10.73 11.66 -8.85
CA ASN A 191 -9.46 12.36 -9.01
C ASN A 191 -8.74 11.97 -10.30
N GLY A 192 -8.80 10.68 -10.68
CA GLY A 192 -8.31 10.19 -11.96
C GLY A 192 -8.98 10.85 -13.16
N GLU A 193 -10.31 10.99 -13.14
CA GLU A 193 -11.09 11.67 -14.19
C GLU A 193 -10.75 13.16 -14.31
N ILE A 194 -10.48 13.83 -13.19
CA ILE A 194 -10.08 15.24 -13.21
C ILE A 194 -8.70 15.38 -13.85
N LEU A 195 -7.73 14.57 -13.41
CA LEU A 195 -6.37 14.57 -13.97
C LEU A 195 -6.38 14.24 -15.46
N SER A 196 -7.13 13.22 -15.87
CA SER A 196 -7.26 12.82 -17.27
C SER A 196 -7.78 13.97 -18.14
N ARG A 197 -8.83 14.67 -17.69
CA ARG A 197 -9.36 15.85 -18.41
C ARG A 197 -8.36 16.99 -18.52
N GLU A 198 -7.58 17.25 -17.48
CA GLU A 198 -6.58 18.32 -17.51
C GLU A 198 -5.40 17.99 -18.44
N ILE A 199 -4.97 16.73 -18.48
CA ILE A 199 -3.94 16.26 -19.42
C ILE A 199 -4.44 16.37 -20.88
N LYS A 200 -5.71 16.02 -21.13
CA LYS A 200 -6.32 16.15 -22.46
C LYS A 200 -6.42 17.59 -22.94
N LYS A 201 -6.64 18.55 -22.04
CA LYS A 201 -6.68 19.97 -22.39
C LYS A 201 -5.30 20.53 -22.70
N ASP A 202 -4.28 20.10 -21.95
CA ASP A 202 -2.92 20.60 -22.11
C ASP A 202 -1.90 19.52 -21.73
N TYR A 203 -1.29 18.88 -22.72
CA TYR A 203 -0.24 17.87 -22.50
C TYR A 203 0.99 18.45 -21.76
N LYS A 204 1.22 19.77 -21.83
CA LYS A 204 2.28 20.43 -21.08
C LYS A 204 2.02 20.37 -19.59
N PHE A 205 0.78 20.17 -19.15
CA PHE A 205 0.45 19.95 -17.75
C PHE A 205 1.13 18.69 -17.20
N ALA A 206 1.08 17.56 -17.92
CA ALA A 206 1.71 16.32 -17.49
C ALA A 206 3.24 16.46 -17.43
N LYS A 207 3.84 17.17 -18.40
CA LYS A 207 5.26 17.51 -18.39
C LYS A 207 5.62 18.40 -17.20
N TYR A 208 4.82 19.44 -16.95
CA TYR A 208 4.96 20.32 -15.79
C TYR A 208 4.92 19.54 -14.47
N LEU A 209 4.05 18.53 -14.35
CA LEU A 209 3.99 17.68 -13.16
C LEU A 209 5.26 16.83 -13.00
N ALA A 210 5.80 16.28 -14.08
CA ALA A 210 7.06 15.53 -14.06
C ALA A 210 8.26 16.42 -13.69
N ASP A 211 8.40 17.59 -14.34
CA ASP A 211 9.46 18.56 -14.05
C ASP A 211 9.37 19.08 -12.61
N SER A 212 8.14 19.32 -12.14
CA SER A 212 7.86 19.68 -10.76
C SER A 212 8.29 18.60 -9.77
N CYS A 213 8.06 17.32 -10.10
CA CYS A 213 8.48 16.20 -9.28
C CYS A 213 10.02 16.16 -9.15
N LEU A 214 10.75 16.35 -10.24
CA LEU A 214 12.22 16.39 -10.22
C LEU A 214 12.74 17.53 -9.36
N LYS A 215 12.21 18.74 -9.57
CA LYS A 215 12.60 19.93 -8.80
C LYS A 215 12.32 19.79 -7.30
N ASP A 216 11.13 19.30 -6.94
CA ASP A 216 10.73 19.15 -5.55
C ASP A 216 11.51 18.02 -4.87
N GLY A 217 11.83 16.94 -5.59
CA GLY A 217 12.65 15.85 -5.11
C GLY A 217 14.09 16.29 -4.83
N GLU A 218 14.73 17.02 -5.75
CA GLU A 218 16.06 17.60 -5.54
C GLU A 218 16.08 18.57 -4.35
N SER A 219 15.07 19.43 -4.26
CA SER A 219 14.89 20.36 -3.15
C SER A 219 14.76 19.63 -1.81
N LEU A 220 13.97 18.54 -1.75
CA LEU A 220 13.81 17.72 -0.55
C LEU A 220 15.15 17.12 -0.11
N ILE A 221 15.89 16.50 -1.03
CA ILE A 221 17.19 15.89 -0.69
C ILE A 221 18.20 16.94 -0.24
N ARG A 222 18.30 18.07 -0.96
CA ARG A 222 19.22 19.16 -0.62
C ARG A 222 18.94 19.70 0.79
N LYS A 223 17.68 20.04 1.08
CA LYS A 223 17.28 20.56 2.40
C LYS A 223 17.50 19.52 3.51
N THR A 224 17.28 18.24 3.22
CA THR A 224 17.56 17.15 4.18
C THR A 224 19.04 17.11 4.52
N LYS A 225 19.93 17.15 3.51
CA LYS A 225 21.38 17.20 3.75
C LYS A 225 21.80 18.46 4.51
N GLU A 226 21.26 19.63 4.17
CA GLU A 226 21.54 20.90 4.87
C GLU A 226 21.12 20.85 6.35
N SER A 227 19.97 20.22 6.64
CA SER A 227 19.45 20.13 8.01
C SER A 227 20.32 19.33 8.97
N VAL A 228 21.05 18.33 8.46
CA VAL A 228 21.91 17.43 9.26
C VAL A 228 23.39 17.82 9.25
N LYS A 229 23.79 18.81 8.44
CA LYS A 229 25.15 19.41 8.51
C LYS A 229 25.37 20.25 9.77
N LYS A 230 24.30 20.66 10.44
CA LYS A 230 24.36 21.39 11.70
C LYS A 230 24.91 20.47 12.79
N ASP A 231 25.59 21.02 13.79
CA ASP A 231 25.94 20.29 15.01
C ASP A 231 24.65 20.05 15.83
N LEU A 232 23.96 18.95 15.52
CA LEU A 232 22.64 18.63 16.07
C LEU A 232 22.63 18.59 17.61
N PRO A 233 23.63 18.00 18.30
CA PRO A 233 23.74 18.08 19.76
C PRO A 233 23.76 19.50 20.32
N ARG A 234 24.32 20.48 19.60
CA ARG A 234 24.39 21.88 20.07
C ARG A 234 23.08 22.64 19.90
N LEU A 235 22.14 22.16 19.10
CA LEU A 235 20.86 22.82 18.91
C LEU A 235 20.02 22.76 20.19
N THR A 236 19.28 23.81 20.50
CA THR A 236 18.20 23.76 21.51
C THR A 236 17.03 22.92 21.01
N ASN A 237 16.14 22.47 21.91
CA ASN A 237 14.94 21.71 21.50
C ASN A 237 14.06 22.51 20.53
N ARG A 238 13.97 23.83 20.70
CA ARG A 238 13.22 24.71 19.80
C ARG A 238 13.82 24.75 18.40
N GLU A 239 15.14 24.89 18.29
CA GLU A 239 15.84 24.87 17.00
C GLU A 239 15.73 23.51 16.31
N LEU A 240 15.84 22.41 17.07
CA LEU A 240 15.66 21.06 16.56
C LEU A 240 14.24 20.83 16.01
N ILE A 241 13.23 21.33 16.72
CA ILE A 241 11.82 21.30 16.28
C ILE A 241 11.64 22.08 14.98
N LEU A 242 12.18 23.30 14.88
CA LEU A 242 12.08 24.11 13.67
C LEU A 242 12.76 23.41 12.48
N ASN A 243 13.91 22.79 12.71
CA ASN A 243 14.64 22.00 11.72
C ASN A 243 13.80 20.82 11.22
N PHE A 244 13.25 20.02 12.16
CA PHE A 244 12.40 18.86 11.86
C PHE A 244 11.11 19.25 11.15
N LYS A 245 10.48 20.37 11.55
CA LYS A 245 9.29 20.92 10.89
C LYS A 245 9.52 21.29 9.44
N GLY A 246 10.61 22.00 9.15
CA GLY A 246 10.97 22.34 7.78
C GLY A 246 11.12 21.10 6.91
N LEU A 247 11.79 20.05 7.41
CA LEU A 247 11.96 18.80 6.66
C LEU A 247 10.63 18.08 6.43
N TYR A 248 9.85 17.93 7.48
CA TYR A 248 8.57 17.23 7.43
C TYR A 248 7.60 17.91 6.44
N GLU A 249 7.50 19.24 6.45
CA GLU A 249 6.68 19.97 5.48
C GLU A 249 7.15 19.76 4.03
N ASN A 250 8.46 19.72 3.77
CA ASN A 250 8.96 19.41 2.43
C ASN A 250 8.68 17.96 2.02
N PHE A 251 8.77 17.01 2.96
CA PHE A 251 8.43 15.61 2.73
C PHE A 251 6.94 15.44 2.39
N LEU A 252 6.04 16.05 3.15
CA LEU A 252 4.59 16.02 2.88
C LEU A 252 4.27 16.65 1.50
N ASN A 253 5.01 17.66 1.07
CA ASN A 253 4.83 18.26 -0.26
C ASN A 253 5.28 17.32 -1.40
N PHE A 254 6.20 16.38 -1.14
CA PHE A 254 6.68 15.43 -2.14
C PHE A 254 5.82 14.16 -2.24
N LEU A 255 5.25 13.69 -1.12
CA LEU A 255 4.40 12.48 -1.06
C LEU A 255 3.29 12.38 -2.13
N PRO A 256 2.54 13.46 -2.45
CA PRO A 256 1.76 13.61 -3.67
C PRO A 256 2.25 12.89 -4.93
N TYR A 257 3.54 13.02 -5.24
CA TYR A 257 4.13 12.48 -6.45
C TYR A 257 4.17 10.94 -6.44
N LEU A 258 3.97 10.27 -5.32
CA LEU A 258 3.96 8.80 -5.27
C LEU A 258 2.70 8.21 -5.92
N ASN A 259 1.52 8.82 -5.74
CA ASN A 259 0.24 8.23 -6.17
C ASN A 259 -0.28 8.77 -7.49
N ILE A 260 -0.12 10.08 -7.75
CA ILE A 260 -0.69 10.74 -8.92
C ILE A 260 -0.19 10.21 -10.26
N PRO A 261 1.10 9.86 -10.42
CA PRO A 261 1.57 9.36 -11.69
C PRO A 261 0.85 8.11 -12.18
N HIS A 262 0.26 7.28 -11.32
CA HIS A 262 -0.59 6.17 -11.77
C HIS A 262 -1.84 6.65 -12.51
N SER A 263 -2.48 7.73 -12.03
CA SER A 263 -3.60 8.37 -12.73
C SER A 263 -3.18 9.01 -14.05
N VAL A 264 -1.97 9.58 -14.08
CA VAL A 264 -1.40 10.18 -15.30
C VAL A 264 -1.04 9.12 -16.33
N GLU A 265 -0.35 8.05 -15.92
CA GLU A 265 -0.03 6.86 -16.72
C GLU A 265 -1.32 6.27 -17.31
N THR A 266 -2.35 6.08 -16.50
CA THR A 266 -3.67 5.58 -16.96
C THR A 266 -4.29 6.50 -18.02
N ALA A 267 -4.19 7.82 -17.85
CA ALA A 267 -4.71 8.78 -18.82
C ALA A 267 -3.93 8.74 -20.14
N ILE A 268 -2.59 8.63 -20.06
CA ILE A 268 -1.71 8.48 -21.23
C ILE A 268 -2.02 7.18 -21.97
N GLU A 269 -2.15 6.06 -21.25
CA GLU A 269 -2.50 4.76 -21.80
C GLU A 269 -3.88 4.77 -22.47
N THR A 270 -4.87 5.41 -21.86
CA THR A 270 -6.22 5.56 -22.45
C THR A 270 -6.15 6.28 -23.80
N GLU A 271 -5.31 7.30 -23.91
CA GLU A 271 -5.12 8.06 -25.15
C GLU A 271 -4.27 7.29 -26.18
N LEU A 272 -3.27 6.52 -25.74
CA LEU A 272 -2.55 5.61 -26.64
C LEU A 272 -3.48 4.53 -27.21
N ASN A 273 -4.41 4.02 -26.39
CA ASN A 273 -5.39 3.03 -26.81
C ASN A 273 -6.44 3.58 -27.79
N SER A 274 -6.73 4.89 -27.78
CA SER A 274 -7.61 5.51 -28.78
C SER A 274 -6.91 5.77 -30.11
N LYS A 275 -5.57 5.88 -30.12
CA LYS A 275 -4.77 6.19 -31.31
C LYS A 275 -4.09 4.97 -31.96
N ILE A 276 -3.78 3.92 -31.19
CA ILE A 276 -3.08 2.73 -31.65
C ILE A 276 -3.87 1.47 -31.30
N PHE A 277 -4.33 0.77 -32.32
CA PHE A 277 -5.10 -0.48 -32.16
C PHE A 277 -4.20 -1.72 -31.98
N ASP A 278 -3.00 -1.74 -32.56
CA ASP A 278 -2.07 -2.86 -32.44
C ASP A 278 -1.40 -2.93 -31.04
N ASN A 279 -1.67 -4.00 -30.30
CA ASN A 279 -1.12 -4.23 -28.97
C ASN A 279 0.41 -4.44 -28.98
N SER A 280 0.96 -5.13 -29.98
CA SER A 280 2.42 -5.36 -30.05
C SER A 280 3.20 -4.05 -30.21
N THR A 281 2.68 -3.14 -31.03
CA THR A 281 3.27 -1.81 -31.18
C THR A 281 3.15 -0.99 -29.89
N LYS A 282 2.00 -1.02 -29.21
CA LYS A 282 1.84 -0.33 -27.92
C LYS A 282 2.85 -0.80 -26.87
N GLU A 283 3.07 -2.10 -26.74
CA GLU A 283 4.06 -2.66 -25.82
C GLU A 283 5.46 -2.12 -26.11
N LYS A 284 5.90 -2.13 -27.37
CA LYS A 284 7.21 -1.60 -27.79
C LYS A 284 7.35 -0.10 -27.51
N LEU A 285 6.29 0.68 -27.64
CA LEU A 285 6.31 2.12 -27.35
C LEU A 285 6.40 2.41 -25.85
N LEU A 286 5.93 1.49 -25.00
CA LEU A 286 5.94 1.59 -23.55
C LEU A 286 7.11 0.85 -22.89
N GLU A 287 7.92 0.12 -23.66
CA GLU A 287 9.13 -0.51 -23.11
C GLU A 287 10.14 0.55 -22.63
N PRO A 288 10.72 0.40 -21.42
CA PRO A 288 11.69 1.38 -20.91
C PRO A 288 12.93 1.44 -21.79
N THR A 289 13.25 2.64 -22.25
CA THR A 289 14.50 2.90 -23.01
C THR A 289 15.74 2.92 -22.14
N GLU A 290 15.63 3.35 -20.87
CA GLU A 290 16.72 3.34 -19.88
C GLU A 290 16.57 2.12 -18.94
N VAL A 291 17.53 1.20 -18.98
CA VAL A 291 17.50 -0.04 -18.16
C VAL A 291 18.73 -0.29 -17.31
N VAL A 292 19.80 0.47 -17.54
CA VAL A 292 21.06 0.26 -16.84
C VAL A 292 21.05 1.10 -15.57
N SER A 293 21.32 0.48 -14.43
CA SER A 293 21.53 1.19 -13.17
C SER A 293 22.96 1.74 -13.11
N GLU A 294 23.13 3.01 -12.74
CA GLU A 294 24.45 3.60 -12.50
C GLU A 294 25.20 2.91 -11.35
N GLU A 295 24.48 2.34 -10.38
CA GLU A 295 25.06 1.52 -9.30
C GLU A 295 25.80 0.32 -9.89
N GLN A 296 25.13 -0.44 -10.74
CA GLN A 296 25.68 -1.61 -11.40
C GLN A 296 26.91 -1.27 -12.25
N ILE A 297 26.90 -0.12 -12.93
CA ILE A 297 28.06 0.35 -13.69
C ILE A 297 29.25 0.64 -12.77
N ASP A 298 29.02 1.27 -11.62
CA ASP A 298 30.09 1.59 -10.66
C ASP A 298 30.62 0.33 -9.96
N GLU A 299 29.75 -0.63 -9.63
CA GLU A 299 30.13 -1.96 -9.13
C GLU A 299 31.03 -2.70 -10.13
N LEU A 300 30.63 -2.76 -11.41
CA LEU A 300 31.40 -3.39 -12.47
C LEU A 300 32.74 -2.68 -12.73
N ARG A 301 32.79 -1.35 -12.59
CA ARG A 301 34.04 -0.57 -12.69
C ARG A 301 35.00 -0.96 -11.58
N LEU A 302 34.52 -1.01 -10.34
CA LEU A 302 35.35 -1.41 -9.20
C LEU A 302 35.79 -2.88 -9.31
N ALA A 303 34.88 -3.78 -9.71
CA ALA A 303 35.22 -5.17 -9.99
C ALA A 303 36.29 -5.31 -11.08
N SER A 304 36.23 -4.50 -12.14
CA SER A 304 37.27 -4.51 -13.17
C SER A 304 38.64 -4.11 -12.63
N LEU A 305 38.72 -3.17 -11.68
CA LEU A 305 39.96 -2.72 -11.06
C LEU A 305 40.50 -3.77 -10.07
N VAL A 306 39.62 -4.32 -9.24
CA VAL A 306 39.96 -5.37 -8.26
C VAL A 306 40.42 -6.65 -8.97
N LYS A 307 39.78 -7.03 -10.08
CA LYS A 307 40.21 -8.19 -10.88
C LYS A 307 41.62 -8.03 -11.48
N LYS A 308 42.04 -6.80 -11.76
CA LYS A 308 43.35 -6.49 -12.36
C LYS A 308 44.45 -6.36 -11.32
N GLU A 309 44.17 -5.72 -10.19
CA GLU A 309 45.21 -5.24 -9.25
C GLU A 309 44.94 -5.66 -7.79
N GLY A 310 43.86 -6.37 -7.52
CA GLY A 310 43.44 -6.77 -6.17
C GLY A 310 42.91 -5.61 -5.31
N TRP A 311 42.76 -5.85 -4.01
CA TRP A 311 42.29 -4.84 -3.04
C TRP A 311 43.41 -3.88 -2.59
N THR A 312 43.90 -3.07 -3.53
CA THR A 312 44.86 -1.99 -3.24
C THR A 312 44.26 -0.90 -2.35
N LYS A 313 45.11 -0.05 -1.73
CA LYS A 313 44.64 1.12 -0.95
C LYS A 313 43.69 2.02 -1.74
N LYS A 314 43.94 2.18 -3.05
CA LYS A 314 43.08 2.92 -3.98
C LYS A 314 41.72 2.23 -4.15
N ASN A 315 41.69 0.91 -4.38
CA ASN A 315 40.44 0.18 -4.60
C ASN A 315 39.59 0.11 -3.31
N LYS A 316 40.22 0.02 -2.13
CA LYS A 316 39.52 0.15 -0.85
C LYS A 316 38.88 1.53 -0.67
N ARG A 317 39.55 2.61 -1.08
CA ARG A 317 38.95 3.95 -1.10
C ARG A 317 37.75 4.05 -2.05
N LEU A 318 37.85 3.45 -3.25
CA LEU A 318 36.74 3.41 -4.20
C LEU A 318 35.54 2.59 -3.68
N LEU A 319 35.77 1.56 -2.87
CA LEU A 319 34.71 0.82 -2.17
C LEU A 319 33.95 1.70 -1.17
N ILE A 320 34.67 2.53 -0.41
CA ILE A 320 34.06 3.51 0.50
C ILE A 320 33.22 4.51 -0.30
N GLU A 321 33.77 5.07 -1.38
CA GLU A 321 33.05 6.01 -2.26
C GLU A 321 31.79 5.37 -2.89
N LEU A 322 31.86 4.10 -3.33
CA LEU A 322 30.72 3.33 -3.82
C LEU A 322 29.65 3.17 -2.72
N THR A 323 30.08 2.78 -1.52
CA THR A 323 29.21 2.60 -0.35
C THR A 323 28.51 3.91 0.00
N GLU A 324 29.25 5.01 0.14
CA GLU A 324 28.68 6.34 0.43
C GLU A 324 27.66 6.78 -0.63
N LYS A 325 27.90 6.44 -1.91
CA LYS A 325 27.03 6.82 -3.02
C LYS A 325 25.70 6.07 -3.02
N TYR A 326 25.66 4.82 -2.55
CA TYR A 326 24.52 3.91 -2.73
C TYR A 326 23.98 3.26 -1.44
N CYS A 327 24.59 3.50 -0.27
CA CYS A 327 24.18 2.95 1.03
C CYS A 327 22.72 3.22 1.43
N TRP A 328 22.08 4.23 0.85
CA TRP A 328 20.70 4.64 1.13
C TRP A 328 19.65 3.81 0.36
N LEU A 329 20.03 3.02 -0.63
CA LEU A 329 19.12 2.23 -1.45
C LEU A 329 18.11 1.36 -0.65
N PRO A 330 18.49 0.66 0.44
CA PRO A 330 17.56 -0.17 1.19
C PRO A 330 16.55 0.63 2.02
N MET A 331 16.72 1.96 2.16
CA MET A 331 16.02 2.80 3.13
C MET A 331 14.56 3.14 2.75
N MET A 332 13.76 2.17 2.32
CA MET A 332 12.33 2.37 2.05
C MET A 332 11.53 2.72 3.31
N ALA A 333 11.89 2.15 4.45
CA ALA A 333 11.32 2.48 5.75
C ALA A 333 12.42 2.91 6.72
N LEU A 334 12.05 3.64 7.78
CA LEU A 334 13.00 4.15 8.77
C LEU A 334 13.70 3.06 9.60
N HIS A 335 13.11 1.88 9.71
CA HIS A 335 13.71 0.75 10.45
C HIS A 335 14.67 -0.08 9.60
N HIS A 336 14.70 0.13 8.27
CA HIS A 336 15.69 -0.52 7.42
C HIS A 336 17.10 0.00 7.71
N LYS A 337 18.10 -0.85 7.49
CA LYS A 337 19.51 -0.50 7.67
C LYS A 337 20.14 -0.11 6.33
N PRO A 338 20.99 0.94 6.29
CA PRO A 338 21.76 1.26 5.11
C PRO A 338 22.77 0.15 4.82
N PHE A 339 23.18 0.02 3.57
CA PHE A 339 24.29 -0.87 3.24
C PHE A 339 25.61 -0.33 3.74
N ASP A 340 26.46 -1.26 4.16
CA ASP A 340 27.80 -0.99 4.61
C ASP A 340 28.85 -1.42 3.57
N GLU A 341 30.12 -1.18 3.91
CA GLU A 341 31.25 -1.55 3.06
C GLU A 341 31.36 -3.07 2.88
N GLY A 342 30.97 -3.85 3.90
CA GLY A 342 31.01 -5.30 3.86
C GLY A 342 30.08 -5.87 2.80
N TYR A 343 28.87 -5.31 2.72
CA TYR A 343 27.91 -5.61 1.67
C TYR A 343 28.49 -5.36 0.27
N TYR A 344 28.97 -4.14 -0.03
CA TYR A 344 29.49 -3.80 -1.35
C TYR A 344 30.78 -4.55 -1.69
N ARG A 345 31.61 -4.82 -0.69
CA ARG A 345 32.82 -5.62 -0.87
C ARG A 345 32.48 -7.00 -1.42
N LYS A 346 31.45 -7.63 -0.86
CA LYS A 346 30.99 -8.96 -1.25
C LYS A 346 30.48 -8.97 -2.69
N ILE A 347 29.71 -7.96 -3.11
CA ILE A 347 29.29 -7.78 -4.51
C ILE A 347 30.48 -7.80 -5.45
N VAL A 348 31.46 -6.96 -5.15
CA VAL A 348 32.61 -6.74 -6.01
C VAL A 348 33.44 -8.01 -6.10
N GLU A 349 33.64 -8.70 -4.98
CA GLU A 349 34.34 -9.99 -4.94
C GLU A 349 33.61 -11.05 -5.79
N ASP A 350 32.28 -11.15 -5.66
CA ASP A 350 31.52 -12.10 -6.45
C ASP A 350 31.50 -11.76 -7.96
N LEU A 351 31.42 -10.47 -8.29
CA LEU A 351 31.52 -9.94 -9.66
C LEU A 351 32.85 -10.29 -10.32
N VAL A 352 33.95 -10.15 -9.56
CA VAL A 352 35.31 -10.49 -10.01
C VAL A 352 35.39 -11.98 -10.38
N VAL A 353 34.73 -12.84 -9.61
CA VAL A 353 34.69 -14.29 -9.86
C VAL A 353 33.80 -14.61 -11.07
N ARG A 354 32.55 -14.14 -11.07
CA ARG A 354 31.52 -14.57 -12.03
C ARG A 354 31.69 -13.97 -13.42
N ILE A 355 32.14 -12.71 -13.53
CA ILE A 355 32.20 -12.03 -14.82
C ILE A 355 33.61 -12.10 -15.40
N LYS A 356 33.75 -12.76 -16.56
CA LYS A 356 35.04 -12.91 -17.25
C LYS A 356 35.70 -11.57 -17.55
N SER A 357 34.95 -10.58 -18.01
CA SER A 357 35.44 -9.22 -18.25
C SER A 357 34.39 -8.16 -17.85
N PRO A 358 34.46 -7.61 -16.62
CA PRO A 358 33.51 -6.58 -16.17
C PRO A 358 33.47 -5.36 -17.10
N LYS A 359 34.63 -4.98 -17.66
CA LYS A 359 34.74 -3.90 -18.65
C LYS A 359 33.91 -4.16 -19.92
N LYS A 360 33.90 -5.40 -20.44
CA LYS A 360 33.08 -5.76 -21.62
C LYS A 360 31.60 -5.76 -21.28
N GLU A 361 31.22 -6.18 -20.06
CA GLU A 361 29.82 -6.17 -19.62
C GLU A 361 29.26 -4.75 -19.54
N ILE A 362 30.05 -3.78 -19.05
CA ILE A 362 29.67 -2.35 -19.09
C ILE A 362 29.36 -1.90 -20.52
N THR A 363 30.20 -2.25 -21.49
CA THR A 363 29.98 -1.88 -22.91
C THR A 363 28.71 -2.53 -23.47
N LYS A 364 28.45 -3.81 -23.12
CA LYS A 364 27.24 -4.54 -23.52
C LYS A 364 25.97 -3.88 -22.98
N LEU A 365 25.95 -3.55 -21.69
CA LEU A 365 24.81 -2.87 -21.04
C LEU A 365 24.51 -1.52 -21.70
N ARG A 366 25.54 -0.69 -21.92
CA ARG A 366 25.37 0.61 -22.61
C ARG A 366 24.87 0.46 -24.04
N LYS A 367 25.30 -0.58 -24.76
CA LYS A 367 24.84 -0.86 -26.12
C LYS A 367 23.35 -1.24 -26.14
N GLN A 368 22.88 -2.03 -25.16
CA GLN A 368 21.47 -2.42 -25.07
C GLN A 368 20.55 -1.22 -24.89
N GLU A 369 20.94 -0.22 -24.10
CA GLU A 369 20.17 1.01 -23.93
C GLU A 369 20.02 1.78 -25.25
N GLN A 370 21.11 1.89 -26.02
CA GLN A 370 21.06 2.53 -27.34
C GLN A 370 20.16 1.77 -28.31
N VAL A 371 20.24 0.43 -28.31
CA VAL A 371 19.38 -0.42 -29.15
C VAL A 371 17.90 -0.15 -28.87
N ARG A 372 17.49 -0.02 -27.60
CA ARG A 372 16.10 0.29 -27.26
C ARG A 372 15.64 1.66 -27.71
N LYS A 373 16.50 2.67 -27.60
CA LYS A 373 16.21 4.02 -28.11
C LYS A 373 16.02 3.99 -29.63
N ASP A 374 16.84 3.24 -30.33
CA ASP A 374 16.73 3.07 -31.78
C ASP A 374 15.46 2.28 -32.17
N GLU A 375 15.10 1.25 -31.41
CA GLU A 375 13.86 0.47 -31.60
C GLU A 375 12.60 1.30 -31.38
N LEU A 376 12.58 2.14 -30.34
CA LEU A 376 11.48 3.09 -30.10
C LEU A 376 11.30 4.04 -31.29
N LYS A 377 12.42 4.62 -31.77
CA LYS A 377 12.41 5.53 -32.94
C LYS A 377 11.91 4.83 -34.20
N LYS A 378 12.40 3.61 -34.47
CA LYS A 378 11.94 2.79 -35.61
C LYS A 378 10.46 2.44 -35.52
N THR A 379 9.96 2.16 -34.31
CA THR A 379 8.55 1.83 -34.09
C THR A 379 7.66 3.04 -34.36
N LEU A 380 8.03 4.23 -33.86
CA LEU A 380 7.32 5.48 -34.16
C LEU A 380 7.30 5.80 -35.66
N GLN A 381 8.43 5.57 -36.36
CA GLN A 381 8.50 5.75 -37.82
C GLN A 381 7.60 4.74 -38.56
N LYS A 382 7.60 3.47 -38.15
CA LYS A 382 6.83 2.41 -38.79
C LYS A 382 5.33 2.68 -38.77
N ILE A 383 4.82 3.31 -37.72
CA ILE A 383 3.40 3.65 -37.59
C ILE A 383 3.05 5.04 -38.16
N ASN A 384 4.01 5.73 -38.78
CA ASN A 384 3.87 7.12 -39.21
C ASN A 384 3.29 8.00 -38.10
N ALA A 385 3.84 7.88 -36.89
CA ALA A 385 3.33 8.60 -35.72
C ALA A 385 3.31 10.11 -35.96
N ASP A 386 2.16 10.74 -35.74
CA ASP A 386 2.05 12.19 -35.76
C ASP A 386 2.80 12.82 -34.58
N GLU A 387 2.93 14.15 -34.60
CA GLU A 387 3.67 14.87 -33.57
C GLU A 387 3.05 14.67 -32.17
N ASP A 388 1.72 14.58 -32.11
CA ASP A 388 0.99 14.44 -30.85
C ASP A 388 1.18 13.05 -30.23
N LEU A 389 1.15 11.98 -31.03
CA LEU A 389 1.43 10.62 -30.60
C LEU A 389 2.89 10.48 -30.16
N THR A 390 3.81 11.08 -30.91
CA THR A 390 5.23 11.12 -30.54
C THR A 390 5.44 11.81 -29.19
N ARG A 391 4.77 12.96 -28.96
CA ARG A 391 4.80 13.66 -27.66
C ARG A 391 4.22 12.80 -26.53
N LEU A 392 3.11 12.11 -26.77
CA LEU A 392 2.45 11.25 -25.80
C LEU A 392 3.33 10.05 -25.38
N VAL A 393 3.97 9.40 -26.35
CA VAL A 393 4.91 8.29 -26.08
C VAL A 393 6.14 8.77 -25.31
N ASN A 394 6.72 9.92 -25.69
CA ASN A 394 7.85 10.49 -24.95
C ASN A 394 7.47 10.86 -23.51
N LEU A 395 6.24 11.34 -23.29
CA LEU A 395 5.71 11.59 -21.97
C LEU A 395 5.56 10.29 -21.17
N ALA A 396 5.07 9.21 -21.77
CA ALA A 396 5.01 7.90 -21.14
C ALA A 396 6.39 7.42 -20.66
N GLN A 397 7.40 7.50 -21.54
CA GLN A 397 8.80 7.16 -21.22
C GLN A 397 9.34 7.98 -20.05
N ALA A 398 9.03 9.28 -19.99
CA ALA A 398 9.42 10.13 -18.87
C ALA A 398 8.78 9.69 -17.54
N TYR A 399 7.51 9.29 -17.55
CA TYR A 399 6.80 8.82 -16.36
C TYR A 399 7.30 7.45 -15.88
N ILE A 400 7.67 6.56 -16.79
CA ILE A 400 8.35 5.29 -16.49
C ILE A 400 9.64 5.55 -15.71
N LYS A 401 10.49 6.46 -16.19
CA LYS A 401 11.71 6.87 -15.49
C LYS A 401 11.42 7.51 -14.13
N LEU A 402 10.37 8.33 -14.06
CA LEU A 402 9.97 9.02 -12.84
C LEU A 402 9.57 8.05 -11.73
N ARG A 403 9.13 6.82 -12.04
CA ARG A 403 8.80 5.78 -11.06
C ARG A 403 9.98 5.45 -10.15
N THR A 404 11.15 5.16 -10.71
CA THR A 404 12.36 4.84 -9.94
C THR A 404 12.89 6.07 -9.22
N TYR A 405 12.90 7.23 -9.88
CA TYR A 405 13.36 8.48 -9.29
C TYR A 405 12.62 8.81 -8.00
N ARG A 406 11.29 8.76 -8.01
CA ARG A 406 10.44 9.11 -6.86
C ARG A 406 10.73 8.26 -5.63
N ILE A 407 10.87 6.95 -5.85
CA ILE A 407 11.21 6.01 -4.78
C ILE A 407 12.61 6.30 -4.21
N ASN A 408 13.57 6.60 -5.08
CA ASN A 408 14.93 6.94 -4.65
C ASN A 408 14.98 8.25 -3.84
N VAL A 409 14.11 9.22 -4.14
CA VAL A 409 13.98 10.44 -3.31
C VAL A 409 13.51 10.08 -1.90
N ILE A 410 12.50 9.23 -1.74
CA ILE A 410 12.03 8.80 -0.41
C ILE A 410 13.13 8.05 0.35
N ARG A 411 13.84 7.14 -0.31
CA ARG A 411 14.94 6.38 0.29
C ARG A 411 16.08 7.27 0.78
N LYS A 412 16.52 8.20 -0.07
CA LYS A 412 17.52 9.21 0.31
C LYS A 412 17.03 10.09 1.46
N PHE A 413 15.76 10.49 1.43
CA PHE A 413 15.17 11.25 2.53
C PHE A 413 15.27 10.47 3.84
N HIS A 414 14.81 9.23 3.89
CA HIS A 414 14.91 8.39 5.08
C HIS A 414 16.35 8.23 5.57
N PHE A 415 17.29 7.93 4.67
CA PHE A 415 18.70 7.79 5.00
C PHE A 415 19.30 9.06 5.61
N TYR A 416 19.23 10.18 4.88
CA TYR A 416 19.85 11.43 5.31
C TYR A 416 19.16 12.04 6.54
N HIS A 417 17.95 11.59 6.87
CA HIS A 417 17.20 12.04 8.04
C HIS A 417 17.58 11.30 9.33
N LEU A 418 18.24 10.12 9.24
CA LEU A 418 18.61 9.31 10.40
C LEU A 418 19.38 10.07 11.50
N PRO A 419 20.38 10.95 11.20
CA PRO A 419 21.10 11.67 12.25
C PRO A 419 20.18 12.55 13.11
N LEU A 420 19.18 13.20 12.48
CA LEU A 420 18.21 14.01 13.19
C LEU A 420 17.27 13.16 14.05
N LEU A 421 16.81 12.02 13.53
CA LEU A 421 15.99 11.08 14.30
C LEU A 421 16.75 10.48 15.48
N ASN A 422 18.04 10.20 15.32
CA ASN A 422 18.91 9.73 16.39
C ASN A 422 19.06 10.76 17.50
N GLU A 423 19.27 12.03 17.14
CA GLU A 423 19.34 13.11 18.13
C GLU A 423 18.01 13.29 18.87
N ILE A 424 16.89 13.20 18.15
CA ILE A 424 15.55 13.22 18.75
C ILE A 424 15.38 12.05 19.73
N ALA A 425 15.75 10.83 19.34
CA ALA A 425 15.68 9.63 20.18
C ALA A 425 16.43 9.84 21.50
N ASN A 426 17.66 10.36 21.42
CA ASN A 426 18.51 10.64 22.57
C ASN A 426 17.84 11.64 23.54
N ARG A 427 17.25 12.73 23.02
CA ARG A 427 16.64 13.77 23.87
C ARG A 427 15.36 13.34 24.57
N ILE A 428 14.59 12.47 23.92
CA ILE A 428 13.32 11.97 24.46
C ILE A 428 13.47 10.64 25.21
N ASP A 429 14.70 10.13 25.31
CA ASP A 429 15.06 8.92 26.07
C ASP A 429 14.32 7.66 25.59
N ILE A 430 14.39 7.39 24.28
CA ILE A 430 13.90 6.14 23.66
C ILE A 430 14.93 5.58 22.68
N SER A 431 14.80 4.30 22.31
CA SER A 431 15.65 3.70 21.27
C SER A 431 15.35 4.32 19.89
N LYS A 432 16.33 4.25 18.99
CA LYS A 432 16.24 4.79 17.63
C LYS A 432 15.12 4.11 16.84
N GLU A 433 14.95 2.81 17.02
CA GLU A 433 13.90 2.00 16.41
C GLU A 433 12.52 2.47 16.90
N ASN A 434 12.41 2.84 18.18
CA ASN A 434 11.15 3.26 18.79
C ASN A 434 10.65 4.62 18.29
N VAL A 435 11.53 5.47 17.74
CA VAL A 435 11.12 6.71 17.07
C VAL A 435 10.19 6.43 15.88
N THR A 436 10.33 5.27 15.22
CA THR A 436 9.51 4.92 14.04
C THR A 436 8.04 4.68 14.37
N PHE A 437 7.71 4.43 15.64
CA PHE A 437 6.35 4.27 16.14
C PHE A 437 5.71 5.58 16.60
N LEU A 438 6.43 6.70 16.57
CA LEU A 438 5.89 8.01 16.95
C LEU A 438 5.32 8.73 15.73
N SER A 439 4.26 9.51 15.95
CA SER A 439 3.78 10.49 14.98
C SER A 439 4.64 11.77 15.02
N TYR A 440 4.54 12.56 13.96
CA TYR A 440 5.23 13.85 13.90
C TYR A 440 4.89 14.76 15.10
N ASP A 441 3.61 14.88 15.45
CA ASP A 441 3.16 15.72 16.56
C ASP A 441 3.62 15.18 17.93
N GLU A 442 3.71 13.86 18.08
CA GLU A 442 4.21 13.23 19.29
C GLU A 442 5.70 13.51 19.50
N ILE A 443 6.49 13.48 18.42
CA ILE A 443 7.91 13.86 18.44
C ILE A 443 8.06 15.31 18.91
N LEU A 444 7.28 16.24 18.34
CA LEU A 444 7.33 17.65 18.73
C LEU A 444 6.99 17.85 20.21
N LYS A 445 5.92 17.22 20.69
CA LYS A 445 5.47 17.32 22.09
C LYS A 445 6.49 16.70 23.05
N ALA A 446 7.09 15.56 22.69
CA ALA A 446 8.07 14.87 23.51
C ALA A 446 9.37 15.68 23.72
N LEU A 447 9.76 16.48 22.72
CA LEU A 447 10.89 17.39 22.82
C LEU A 447 10.63 18.57 23.77
N LEU A 448 9.36 18.95 23.97
CA LEU A 448 8.98 20.08 24.83
C LEU A 448 8.58 19.67 26.26
N ASP A 449 7.94 18.51 26.44
CA ASP A 449 7.37 18.08 27.72
C ASP A 449 7.86 16.68 28.15
N ARG A 450 8.38 16.60 29.39
CA ARG A 450 8.83 15.33 30.00
C ARG A 450 7.67 14.40 30.36
N LYS A 451 6.50 14.91 30.78
CA LYS A 451 5.35 14.04 31.15
C LYS A 451 4.84 13.26 29.94
N THR A 452 4.85 13.87 28.77
CA THR A 452 4.52 13.25 27.49
C THR A 452 5.41 12.04 27.17
N ARG A 453 6.71 12.07 27.51
CA ARG A 453 7.66 10.97 27.22
C ARG A 453 7.24 9.64 27.87
N ASN A 454 6.84 9.67 29.14
CA ASN A 454 6.40 8.48 29.87
C ASN A 454 5.11 7.88 29.29
N ARG A 455 4.20 8.73 28.81
CA ARG A 455 2.99 8.29 28.09
C ARG A 455 3.36 7.63 26.77
N LEU A 456 4.30 8.21 26.01
CA LEU A 456 4.71 7.68 24.71
C LEU A 456 5.39 6.32 24.82
N LYS A 457 6.21 6.05 25.84
CA LYS A 457 6.81 4.72 26.06
C LYS A 457 5.74 3.62 26.10
N ARG A 458 4.61 3.86 26.80
CA ARG A 458 3.47 2.93 26.85
C ARG A 458 2.76 2.78 25.51
N GLU A 459 2.59 3.87 24.75
CA GLU A 459 1.96 3.81 23.43
C GLU A 459 2.86 3.10 22.40
N ILE A 460 4.17 3.29 22.46
CA ILE A 460 5.14 2.57 21.61
C ILE A 460 4.99 1.06 21.80
N SER A 461 4.93 0.56 23.05
CA SER A 461 4.76 -0.87 23.31
C SER A 461 3.47 -1.43 22.70
N LYS A 462 2.38 -0.67 22.68
CA LYS A 462 1.14 -1.08 21.98
C LYS A 462 1.35 -1.11 20.46
N ARG A 463 1.99 -0.08 19.90
CA ARG A 463 2.23 0.06 18.45
C ARG A 463 3.21 -0.97 17.89
N GLN A 464 4.12 -1.48 18.72
CA GLN A 464 4.99 -2.61 18.38
C GLN A 464 4.19 -3.88 18.07
N THR A 465 3.03 -4.08 18.72
CA THR A 465 2.12 -5.18 18.36
C THR A 465 1.42 -4.92 17.03
N GLY A 466 1.10 -3.66 16.74
CA GLY A 466 0.57 -3.20 15.46
C GLY A 466 0.06 -1.77 15.57
N PHE A 467 -0.01 -1.06 14.44
CA PHE A 467 -0.65 0.27 14.38
C PHE A 467 -1.41 0.49 13.07
N ALA A 468 -2.38 1.40 13.11
CA ALA A 468 -3.07 1.89 11.93
C ALA A 468 -3.13 3.42 11.91
N ILE A 469 -3.28 3.99 10.73
CA ILE A 469 -3.45 5.42 10.52
C ILE A 469 -4.73 5.64 9.76
N LEU A 470 -5.68 6.33 10.39
CA LEU A 470 -6.88 6.80 9.75
C LEU A 470 -6.72 8.27 9.40
N GLY A 471 -6.74 8.58 8.12
CA GLY A 471 -6.86 9.92 7.59
C GLY A 471 -8.31 10.26 7.30
N TRP A 472 -8.78 11.39 7.84
CA TRP A 472 -10.11 11.91 7.58
C TRP A 472 -10.10 13.43 7.40
N ARG A 473 -10.54 13.92 6.23
CA ARG A 473 -10.66 15.36 5.89
C ARG A 473 -9.50 16.24 6.34
N GLY A 474 -8.26 15.92 5.97
CA GLY A 474 -7.13 16.76 6.39
C GLY A 474 -6.42 16.27 7.66
N LYS A 475 -7.10 15.47 8.49
CA LYS A 475 -6.64 15.07 9.82
C LYS A 475 -6.22 13.61 9.84
N THR A 476 -5.32 13.26 10.74
CA THR A 476 -4.86 11.88 10.94
C THR A 476 -5.04 11.45 12.39
N ARG A 477 -5.32 10.17 12.58
CA ARG A 477 -5.37 9.52 13.90
C ARG A 477 -4.62 8.21 13.83
N VAL A 478 -3.79 7.95 14.84
CA VAL A 478 -3.08 6.69 14.99
C VAL A 478 -3.86 5.78 15.93
N ILE A 479 -4.07 4.54 15.52
CA ILE A 479 -4.66 3.47 16.32
C ILE A 479 -3.53 2.54 16.72
N SER A 480 -3.42 2.25 18.02
CA SER A 480 -2.37 1.42 18.59
C SER A 480 -2.93 0.05 19.00
N GLY A 481 -2.25 -1.03 18.61
CA GLY A 481 -2.58 -2.41 18.99
C GLY A 481 -3.41 -3.16 17.94
N VAL A 482 -3.06 -4.42 17.68
CA VAL A 482 -3.71 -5.30 16.68
C VAL A 482 -5.21 -5.42 16.90
N GLU A 483 -5.65 -5.61 18.14
CA GLU A 483 -7.08 -5.76 18.47
C GLU A 483 -7.90 -4.53 18.07
N ASN A 484 -7.39 -3.33 18.37
CA ASN A 484 -8.04 -2.06 18.01
C ASN A 484 -8.06 -1.84 16.49
N ILE A 485 -7.03 -2.32 15.78
CA ILE A 485 -6.96 -2.27 14.32
C ILE A 485 -8.04 -3.16 13.72
N ILE A 486 -8.14 -4.41 14.18
CA ILE A 486 -9.16 -5.37 13.73
C ILE A 486 -10.55 -4.79 14.00
N HIS A 487 -10.79 -4.24 15.19
CA HIS A 487 -12.07 -3.61 15.52
C HIS A 487 -12.41 -2.45 14.57
N ALA A 488 -11.45 -1.55 14.31
CA ALA A 488 -11.65 -0.46 13.35
C ALA A 488 -11.90 -1.00 11.93
N MET A 489 -11.20 -2.05 11.51
CA MET A 489 -11.41 -2.68 10.21
C MET A 489 -12.82 -3.24 10.05
N GLU A 490 -13.36 -3.89 11.10
CA GLU A 490 -14.74 -4.36 11.13
C GLU A 490 -15.75 -3.19 11.13
N GLN A 491 -15.51 -2.16 11.94
CA GLN A 491 -16.40 -1.01 12.09
C GLN A 491 -16.52 -0.19 10.79
N TYR A 492 -15.41 0.05 10.11
CA TYR A 492 -15.36 0.85 8.88
C TYR A 492 -15.55 0.02 7.61
N ASN A 493 -15.85 -1.28 7.76
CA ASN A 493 -16.02 -2.22 6.67
C ASN A 493 -14.84 -2.17 5.68
N ILE A 494 -13.63 -1.90 6.21
CA ILE A 494 -12.36 -1.91 5.45
C ILE A 494 -12.13 -3.32 4.89
N PHE A 495 -12.66 -4.32 5.59
CA PHE A 495 -13.05 -5.61 5.03
C PHE A 495 -14.53 -5.82 5.28
N SER A 496 -15.27 -6.26 4.26
CA SER A 496 -16.60 -6.79 4.50
C SER A 496 -16.46 -8.09 5.30
N LYS A 497 -17.09 -8.17 6.48
CA LYS A 497 -17.57 -9.48 6.96
C LYS A 497 -18.37 -10.06 5.81
N THR A 498 -17.92 -11.19 5.28
CA THR A 498 -18.57 -11.94 4.19
C THR A 498 -20.08 -11.94 4.45
N PRO A 499 -20.88 -11.21 3.68
CA PRO A 499 -22.32 -11.23 3.86
C PRO A 499 -22.82 -12.59 3.42
N ASP A 500 -23.64 -13.20 4.27
CA ASP A 500 -24.44 -14.37 3.95
C ASP A 500 -25.18 -14.18 2.62
N VAL A 501 -24.89 -15.10 1.71
CA VAL A 501 -25.70 -15.64 0.61
C VAL A 501 -26.86 -14.75 0.11
N LYS A 502 -26.48 -13.63 -0.50
CA LYS A 502 -26.87 -13.32 -1.89
C LYS A 502 -25.63 -12.79 -2.57
N LYS A 503 -24.77 -13.71 -3.04
CA LYS A 503 -23.47 -13.38 -3.66
C LYS A 503 -23.73 -12.78 -5.04
N GLU A 504 -24.20 -11.55 -5.05
CA GLU A 504 -24.35 -10.71 -6.23
C GLU A 504 -23.21 -9.69 -6.25
N ILE A 505 -22.37 -9.74 -7.27
CA ILE A 505 -21.23 -8.85 -7.50
C ILE A 505 -21.60 -7.92 -8.64
N LYS A 506 -21.34 -6.62 -8.51
CA LYS A 506 -21.64 -5.62 -9.55
C LYS A 506 -20.37 -5.03 -10.13
N GLY A 507 -20.38 -4.79 -11.43
CA GLY A 507 -19.33 -4.08 -12.16
C GLY A 507 -19.90 -3.33 -13.36
N ASN A 508 -19.03 -2.83 -14.23
CA ASN A 508 -19.44 -2.09 -15.41
C ASN A 508 -19.54 -3.04 -16.62
N PRO A 509 -20.66 -3.02 -17.36
CA PRO A 509 -20.79 -3.71 -18.64
C PRO A 509 -19.72 -3.25 -19.63
N ALA A 510 -18.86 -4.17 -20.05
CA ALA A 510 -17.88 -3.94 -21.11
C ALA A 510 -18.35 -4.50 -22.45
N CYS A 511 -18.91 -5.71 -22.46
CA CYS A 511 -19.53 -6.36 -23.63
C CYS A 511 -20.80 -7.09 -23.16
N ARG A 512 -21.93 -6.85 -23.84
CA ARG A 512 -23.28 -7.29 -23.42
C ARG A 512 -23.50 -8.79 -23.66
N GLY A 513 -24.39 -9.38 -22.87
CA GLY A 513 -24.77 -10.79 -22.96
C GLY A 513 -24.95 -11.44 -21.58
N ILE A 514 -25.61 -12.60 -21.55
CA ILE A 514 -25.86 -13.35 -20.32
C ILE A 514 -25.35 -14.77 -20.50
N VAL A 515 -24.58 -15.26 -19.53
CA VAL A 515 -24.00 -16.62 -19.58
C VAL A 515 -23.76 -17.18 -18.19
N THR A 516 -23.75 -18.50 -18.04
CA THR A 516 -23.43 -19.18 -16.79
C THR A 516 -22.18 -20.03 -16.95
N GLY A 517 -21.30 -20.07 -15.95
CA GLY A 517 -20.08 -20.89 -15.99
C GLY A 517 -19.36 -20.96 -14.64
N LYS A 518 -18.38 -21.86 -14.53
CA LYS A 518 -17.57 -22.01 -13.32
C LYS A 518 -16.48 -20.95 -13.26
N VAL A 519 -16.29 -20.37 -12.08
CA VAL A 519 -15.29 -19.35 -11.84
C VAL A 519 -13.90 -19.96 -11.91
N LYS A 520 -13.04 -19.33 -12.70
CA LYS A 520 -11.60 -19.57 -12.69
C LYS A 520 -10.93 -18.24 -12.39
N ILE A 521 -10.46 -18.11 -11.16
CA ILE A 521 -9.73 -16.95 -10.68
C ILE A 521 -8.29 -17.06 -11.17
N VAL A 522 -7.99 -16.20 -12.12
CA VAL A 522 -6.67 -16.04 -12.72
C VAL A 522 -6.06 -14.78 -12.11
N LYS A 523 -5.23 -14.98 -11.09
CA LYS A 523 -4.46 -13.92 -10.44
C LYS A 523 -3.19 -13.61 -11.24
N LYS A 524 -2.76 -14.56 -12.11
CA LYS A 524 -1.46 -14.59 -12.81
C LYS A 524 -1.55 -15.29 -14.17
N LEU A 525 -0.70 -14.94 -15.15
CA LEU A 525 -0.84 -15.49 -16.52
C LEU A 525 -0.53 -17.00 -16.62
N SER A 526 0.24 -17.54 -15.69
CA SER A 526 0.47 -18.99 -15.61
C SER A 526 -0.82 -19.77 -15.30
N GLU A 527 -1.82 -19.09 -14.75
CA GLU A 527 -3.12 -19.67 -14.41
C GLU A 527 -4.11 -19.61 -15.59
N LEU A 528 -3.73 -19.05 -16.74
CA LEU A 528 -4.59 -18.98 -17.93
C LEU A 528 -5.04 -20.35 -18.45
N GLY A 529 -4.21 -21.37 -18.23
CA GLY A 529 -4.55 -22.76 -18.54
C GLY A 529 -5.64 -23.34 -17.65
N LYS A 530 -5.94 -22.72 -16.49
CA LYS A 530 -7.07 -23.10 -15.64
C LYS A 530 -8.42 -22.82 -16.32
N VAL A 531 -8.45 -21.84 -17.21
CA VAL A 531 -9.63 -21.44 -17.95
C VAL A 531 -9.84 -22.39 -19.11
N THR A 532 -10.85 -23.23 -18.97
CA THR A 532 -11.30 -24.14 -20.01
C THR A 532 -12.51 -23.56 -20.73
N LYS A 533 -12.89 -24.19 -21.85
CA LYS A 533 -14.01 -23.70 -22.66
C LYS A 533 -15.29 -23.73 -21.83
N GLY A 534 -15.99 -22.59 -21.70
CA GLY A 534 -17.23 -22.50 -20.92
C GLY A 534 -17.05 -21.93 -19.51
N ASP A 535 -15.82 -21.72 -19.05
CA ASP A 535 -15.54 -21.13 -17.73
C ASP A 535 -15.74 -19.61 -17.73
N VAL A 536 -16.01 -19.05 -16.55
CA VAL A 536 -15.98 -17.62 -16.29
C VAL A 536 -14.57 -17.25 -15.84
N LEU A 537 -13.84 -16.54 -16.70
CA LEU A 537 -12.54 -15.99 -16.36
C LEU A 537 -12.74 -14.83 -15.39
N VAL A 538 -12.32 -15.01 -14.14
CA VAL A 538 -12.30 -13.95 -13.12
C VAL A 538 -10.86 -13.54 -12.90
N ALA A 539 -10.51 -12.27 -13.06
CA ALA A 539 -9.12 -11.82 -12.90
C ALA A 539 -9.04 -10.47 -12.22
N LYS A 540 -7.88 -10.13 -11.66
CA LYS A 540 -7.70 -8.78 -11.11
C LYS A 540 -7.75 -7.74 -12.24
N MET A 541 -6.97 -7.96 -13.29
CA MET A 541 -6.99 -7.25 -14.56
C MET A 541 -6.44 -8.19 -15.62
N THR A 542 -6.93 -8.13 -16.85
CA THR A 542 -6.36 -8.91 -17.96
C THR A 542 -5.31 -8.09 -18.72
N THR A 543 -4.37 -8.75 -19.36
CA THR A 543 -3.39 -8.19 -20.32
C THR A 543 -3.46 -8.98 -21.64
N PRO A 544 -2.82 -8.55 -22.74
CA PRO A 544 -2.79 -9.28 -24.03
C PRO A 544 -2.42 -10.76 -23.93
N ASP A 545 -1.66 -11.13 -22.92
CA ASP A 545 -1.33 -12.51 -22.64
C ASP A 545 -2.54 -13.38 -22.25
N TYR A 546 -3.64 -12.77 -21.78
CA TYR A 546 -4.87 -13.49 -21.41
C TYR A 546 -5.64 -14.01 -22.63
N MET A 547 -5.25 -13.67 -23.85
CA MET A 547 -5.97 -14.01 -25.09
C MET A 547 -6.29 -15.50 -25.22
N ILE A 548 -5.40 -16.39 -24.76
CA ILE A 548 -5.62 -17.85 -24.81
C ILE A 548 -6.74 -18.28 -23.85
N ALA A 549 -6.88 -17.64 -22.69
CA ALA A 549 -7.96 -17.88 -21.75
C ALA A 549 -9.24 -17.16 -22.17
N ILE A 550 -9.13 -15.92 -22.67
CA ILE A 550 -10.26 -15.13 -23.16
C ILE A 550 -10.94 -15.84 -24.33
N ASN A 551 -10.18 -16.43 -25.25
CA ASN A 551 -10.72 -17.25 -26.34
C ASN A 551 -11.48 -18.50 -25.88
N LYS A 552 -11.29 -18.93 -24.63
CA LYS A 552 -11.97 -20.09 -24.03
C LYS A 552 -13.10 -19.68 -23.09
N ALA A 553 -13.00 -18.48 -22.51
CA ALA A 553 -13.92 -18.00 -21.51
C ALA A 553 -15.32 -17.79 -22.10
N ALA A 554 -16.34 -18.24 -21.37
CA ALA A 554 -17.73 -17.93 -21.68
C ALA A 554 -18.09 -16.50 -21.27
N ALA A 555 -17.47 -16.01 -20.19
CA ALA A 555 -17.53 -14.61 -19.77
C ALA A 555 -16.22 -14.19 -19.09
N ILE A 556 -16.00 -12.88 -19.06
CA ILE A 556 -14.83 -12.26 -18.41
C ILE A 556 -15.32 -11.33 -17.31
N VAL A 557 -14.75 -11.47 -16.12
CA VAL A 557 -15.05 -10.62 -14.96
C VAL A 557 -13.72 -10.09 -14.41
N THR A 558 -13.57 -8.78 -14.26
CA THR A 558 -12.36 -8.22 -13.65
C THR A 558 -12.61 -7.32 -12.45
N ASP A 559 -11.71 -7.35 -11.46
CA ASP A 559 -11.78 -6.46 -10.28
C ASP A 559 -11.43 -5.01 -10.66
N GLU A 560 -10.42 -4.85 -11.51
CA GLU A 560 -9.88 -3.57 -11.98
C GLU A 560 -10.06 -3.43 -13.49
N GLY A 561 -10.00 -2.19 -13.96
CA GLY A 561 -10.15 -1.84 -15.37
C GLY A 561 -11.46 -1.10 -15.67
N GLY A 562 -11.36 -0.14 -16.59
CA GLY A 562 -12.52 0.59 -17.13
C GLY A 562 -13.00 0.01 -18.46
N ILE A 563 -14.00 0.64 -19.08
CA ILE A 563 -14.60 0.21 -20.36
C ILE A 563 -13.63 0.19 -21.57
N THR A 564 -12.39 0.66 -21.37
CA THR A 564 -11.27 0.68 -22.34
C THR A 564 -10.09 -0.19 -21.90
N CYS A 565 -10.18 -0.91 -20.79
CA CYS A 565 -9.11 -1.82 -20.37
C CYS A 565 -9.03 -3.01 -21.31
N HIS A 566 -7.93 -3.75 -21.22
CA HIS A 566 -7.68 -4.90 -22.08
C HIS A 566 -8.87 -5.89 -22.13
N ALA A 567 -9.47 -6.22 -20.98
CA ALA A 567 -10.62 -7.14 -20.91
C ALA A 567 -11.80 -6.60 -21.71
N ALA A 568 -12.05 -5.29 -21.64
CA ALA A 568 -13.17 -4.64 -22.30
C ALA A 568 -12.98 -4.50 -23.81
N ILE A 569 -11.76 -4.27 -24.27
CA ILE A 569 -11.43 -4.20 -25.70
C ILE A 569 -11.56 -5.58 -26.32
N VAL A 570 -10.86 -6.58 -25.77
CA VAL A 570 -10.85 -7.94 -26.31
C VAL A 570 -12.24 -8.57 -26.24
N SER A 571 -12.98 -8.38 -25.15
CA SER A 571 -14.34 -8.93 -25.04
C SER A 571 -15.29 -8.48 -26.16
N ARG A 572 -15.19 -7.23 -26.63
CA ARG A 572 -15.99 -6.72 -27.76
C ARG A 572 -15.54 -7.29 -29.11
N GLU A 573 -14.23 -7.50 -29.27
CA GLU A 573 -13.65 -8.09 -30.49
C GLU A 573 -14.03 -9.56 -30.64
N PHE A 574 -14.12 -10.30 -29.53
CA PHE A 574 -14.45 -11.73 -29.51
C PHE A 574 -15.92 -12.01 -29.17
N ASN A 575 -16.73 -10.97 -29.00
CA ASN A 575 -18.15 -11.05 -28.61
C ASN A 575 -18.41 -11.91 -27.36
N VAL A 576 -17.55 -11.77 -26.35
CA VAL A 576 -17.61 -12.49 -25.08
C VAL A 576 -18.21 -11.57 -24.00
N PRO A 577 -19.29 -11.95 -23.31
CA PRO A 577 -19.87 -11.16 -22.22
C PRO A 577 -18.81 -10.77 -21.18
N CYS A 578 -18.74 -9.49 -20.84
CA CYS A 578 -17.65 -8.98 -20.01
C CYS A 578 -18.10 -7.89 -19.05
N ILE A 579 -17.71 -8.04 -17.78
CA ILE A 579 -17.96 -7.09 -16.70
C ILE A 579 -16.61 -6.70 -16.09
N VAL A 580 -16.29 -5.42 -16.08
CA VAL A 580 -15.00 -4.91 -15.59
C VAL A 580 -15.20 -3.97 -14.40
N GLY A 581 -14.18 -3.88 -13.54
CA GLY A 581 -14.23 -2.98 -12.40
C GLY A 581 -15.18 -3.45 -11.29
N THR A 582 -15.30 -4.76 -11.08
CA THR A 582 -16.11 -5.38 -10.01
C THR A 582 -15.55 -5.18 -8.61
N ARG A 583 -14.31 -4.68 -8.48
CA ARG A 583 -13.63 -4.26 -7.24
C ARG A 583 -13.18 -5.43 -6.36
N ASN A 584 -13.97 -6.48 -6.26
CA ASN A 584 -13.74 -7.58 -5.31
C ASN A 584 -14.17 -8.98 -5.81
N ALA A 585 -14.43 -9.20 -7.11
CA ALA A 585 -14.80 -10.52 -7.62
C ALA A 585 -13.74 -11.61 -7.32
N THR A 586 -12.44 -11.30 -7.39
CA THR A 586 -11.37 -12.27 -7.05
C THR A 586 -11.26 -12.59 -5.55
N GLN A 587 -11.98 -11.84 -4.72
CA GLN A 587 -11.99 -11.97 -3.26
C GLN A 587 -13.31 -12.55 -2.74
N VAL A 588 -14.42 -12.33 -3.46
CA VAL A 588 -15.77 -12.81 -3.10
C VAL A 588 -16.07 -14.17 -3.74
N LEU A 589 -15.62 -14.39 -4.97
CA LEU A 589 -15.75 -15.67 -5.64
C LEU A 589 -14.60 -16.60 -5.23
N SER A 590 -14.86 -17.89 -5.20
CA SER A 590 -13.83 -18.92 -5.06
C SER A 590 -13.64 -19.68 -6.38
N ASP A 591 -12.46 -20.27 -6.56
CA ASP A 591 -12.21 -21.14 -7.72
C ASP A 591 -13.25 -22.28 -7.73
N ASN A 592 -13.89 -22.47 -8.88
CA ASN A 592 -14.99 -23.39 -9.15
C ASN A 592 -16.37 -23.01 -8.60
N ASP A 593 -16.55 -21.83 -8.01
CA ASP A 593 -17.90 -21.30 -7.76
C ASP A 593 -18.69 -21.28 -9.08
N LEU A 594 -19.92 -21.77 -9.09
CA LEU A 594 -20.78 -21.70 -10.27
C LEU A 594 -21.49 -20.34 -10.27
N VAL A 595 -21.37 -19.57 -11.37
CA VAL A 595 -21.92 -18.20 -11.42
C VAL A 595 -22.67 -17.91 -12.72
N GLU A 596 -23.73 -17.11 -12.63
CA GLU A 596 -24.37 -16.42 -13.76
C GLU A 596 -23.74 -15.03 -13.93
N VAL A 597 -23.30 -14.70 -15.13
CA VAL A 597 -22.79 -13.39 -15.53
C VAL A 597 -23.83 -12.74 -16.44
N ASP A 598 -24.53 -11.74 -15.93
CA ASP A 598 -25.44 -10.86 -16.68
C ASP A 598 -24.71 -9.55 -17.01
N ALA A 599 -24.03 -9.54 -18.15
CA ALA A 599 -23.29 -8.38 -18.62
C ALA A 599 -24.19 -7.32 -19.30
N ASN A 600 -25.51 -7.52 -19.37
CA ASN A 600 -26.44 -6.45 -19.74
C ASN A 600 -26.65 -5.48 -18.57
N GLU A 601 -26.87 -6.05 -17.40
CA GLU A 601 -27.08 -5.30 -16.15
C GLU A 601 -25.77 -5.08 -15.36
N GLY A 602 -24.66 -5.75 -15.76
CA GLY A 602 -23.36 -5.62 -15.10
C GLY A 602 -23.28 -6.38 -13.77
N VAL A 603 -23.97 -7.52 -13.68
CA VAL A 603 -24.15 -8.28 -12.45
C VAL A 603 -23.63 -9.71 -12.58
N VAL A 604 -22.94 -10.23 -11.56
CA VAL A 604 -22.53 -11.64 -11.43
C VAL A 604 -23.18 -12.25 -10.19
N ARG A 605 -23.96 -13.34 -10.35
CA ARG A 605 -24.68 -14.03 -9.28
C ARG A 605 -24.09 -15.41 -9.04
N VAL A 606 -23.70 -15.74 -7.80
CA VAL A 606 -23.24 -17.10 -7.46
C VAL A 606 -24.43 -18.03 -7.24
N ILE A 607 -24.36 -19.18 -7.90
CA ILE A 607 -25.35 -20.25 -7.90
C ILE A 607 -24.93 -21.37 -6.92
N GLU A 608 -23.63 -21.69 -6.80
CA GLU A 608 -23.07 -22.76 -5.91
C GLU A 608 -21.58 -22.48 -5.52
N SER A 609 -21.06 -22.91 -4.36
CA SER A 609 -19.67 -22.60 -3.88
C SER A 609 -18.83 -23.74 -3.28
N VAL A 610 -17.47 -23.61 -3.28
CA VAL A 610 -16.48 -24.65 -2.86
C VAL A 610 -15.40 -24.15 -1.84
N ASP A 611 -14.99 -24.98 -0.84
CA ASP A 611 -13.92 -24.71 0.16
C ASP A 611 -12.59 -25.51 -0.09
N LEU A 612 -11.41 -25.01 0.34
CA LEU A 612 -10.05 -25.54 -0.02
C LEU A 612 -9.26 -26.24 1.13
N PRO A 613 -8.41 -27.29 0.88
CA PRO A 613 -7.61 -28.02 1.89
C PRO A 613 -6.06 -27.81 1.88
N GLU A 614 -5.36 -28.45 2.84
CA GLU A 614 -4.22 -27.94 3.64
C GLU A 614 -2.76 -28.29 3.21
N ASP A 615 -2.46 -28.88 2.03
CA ASP A 615 -1.09 -29.40 1.75
C ASP A 615 -0.59 -29.16 0.31
N LEU A 616 0.20 -28.09 0.09
CA LEU A 616 0.81 -27.74 -1.21
C LEU A 616 2.24 -28.31 -1.34
N ARG A 617 2.38 -29.46 -2.01
CA ARG A 617 3.66 -30.17 -2.20
C ARG A 617 4.61 -29.51 -3.22
N GLN A 618 4.16 -28.55 -4.04
CA GLN A 618 4.98 -27.84 -5.02
C GLN A 618 4.52 -26.39 -5.18
N LEU A 619 5.46 -25.46 -5.33
CA LEU A 619 5.22 -24.05 -5.57
C LEU A 619 5.59 -23.69 -7.00
N GLN A 620 4.71 -23.01 -7.73
CA GLN A 620 4.90 -22.71 -9.15
C GLN A 620 5.04 -21.21 -9.40
N GLY A 621 5.99 -20.86 -10.26
CA GLY A 621 6.27 -19.49 -10.69
C GLY A 621 6.71 -19.46 -12.15
N LYS A 622 6.86 -18.27 -12.69
CA LYS A 622 7.33 -18.04 -14.06
C LYS A 622 8.84 -17.94 -14.10
N THR A 623 9.47 -18.67 -15.01
CA THR A 623 10.90 -18.59 -15.26
C THR A 623 11.34 -17.18 -15.66
N ILE A 624 12.30 -16.64 -14.92
CA ILE A 624 13.05 -15.45 -15.30
C ILE A 624 14.27 -15.88 -16.11
N PHE A 625 15.05 -16.83 -15.57
CA PHE A 625 16.21 -17.41 -16.24
C PHE A 625 16.29 -18.91 -15.91
N LYS A 626 16.60 -19.72 -16.93
CA LYS A 626 16.53 -21.18 -16.86
C LYS A 626 17.67 -21.78 -16.04
N GLY A 627 17.43 -22.95 -15.48
CA GLY A 627 18.41 -23.77 -14.76
C GLY A 627 17.81 -24.46 -13.54
N LYS A 628 18.53 -25.45 -13.00
CA LYS A 628 18.13 -26.18 -11.79
C LYS A 628 19.18 -26.00 -10.72
N VAL A 629 18.76 -25.65 -9.52
CA VAL A 629 19.63 -25.52 -8.36
C VAL A 629 18.97 -26.07 -7.12
N LYS A 630 19.77 -26.68 -6.25
CA LYS A 630 19.37 -27.09 -4.90
C LYS A 630 20.13 -26.25 -3.90
N GLY A 631 19.45 -25.85 -2.84
CA GLY A 631 20.03 -24.99 -1.83
C GLY A 631 19.13 -24.87 -0.61
N THR A 632 19.64 -24.22 0.42
CA THR A 632 18.82 -23.81 1.55
C THR A 632 18.07 -22.53 1.17
N ALA A 633 16.76 -22.52 1.38
CA ALA A 633 15.93 -21.35 1.20
C ALA A 633 16.26 -20.31 2.27
N ARG A 634 16.53 -19.08 1.85
CA ARG A 634 16.58 -17.91 2.73
C ARG A 634 15.44 -16.98 2.39
N VAL A 635 14.55 -16.76 3.35
CA VAL A 635 13.45 -15.82 3.20
C VAL A 635 14.01 -14.43 3.50
N ILE A 636 14.12 -13.64 2.44
CA ILE A 636 14.66 -12.27 2.45
C ILE A 636 13.49 -11.32 2.21
N LEU A 637 13.03 -10.64 3.26
CA LEU A 637 11.92 -9.69 3.16
C LEU A 637 12.43 -8.30 2.79
N ASP A 638 13.60 -7.93 3.32
CA ASP A 638 14.28 -6.67 3.07
C ASP A 638 15.81 -6.80 3.26
N ALA A 639 16.51 -5.67 3.16
CA ALA A 639 17.95 -5.57 3.23
C ALA A 639 18.57 -6.03 4.56
N SER A 640 17.82 -6.00 5.67
CA SER A 640 18.31 -6.45 6.97
C SER A 640 18.49 -7.97 7.05
N ASP A 641 17.85 -8.72 6.14
CA ASP A 641 17.97 -10.17 6.05
C ASP A 641 19.17 -10.63 5.21
N PHE A 642 19.93 -9.71 4.61
CA PHE A 642 20.96 -10.03 3.62
C PHE A 642 22.16 -10.83 4.17
N ASP A 643 22.38 -10.75 5.47
CA ASP A 643 23.43 -11.49 6.17
C ASP A 643 23.05 -12.96 6.41
N LYS A 644 21.75 -13.30 6.31
CA LYS A 644 21.29 -14.70 6.37
C LYS A 644 21.80 -15.52 5.19
N LEU A 645 22.10 -14.85 4.07
CA LEU A 645 22.46 -15.52 2.82
C LEU A 645 23.92 -15.98 2.82
N GLN A 646 24.10 -17.30 2.85
CA GLN A 646 25.38 -17.98 2.66
C GLN A 646 25.58 -18.36 1.19
N GLU A 647 26.82 -18.66 0.82
CA GLU A 647 27.13 -19.12 -0.53
C GLU A 647 26.42 -20.45 -0.82
N GLY A 648 25.68 -20.49 -1.93
CA GLY A 648 24.94 -21.69 -2.34
C GLY A 648 23.46 -21.72 -1.92
N ASP A 649 22.98 -20.70 -1.20
CA ASP A 649 21.58 -20.56 -0.82
C ASP A 649 20.69 -20.14 -2.01
N ILE A 650 19.38 -20.32 -1.84
CA ILE A 650 18.32 -19.87 -2.76
C ILE A 650 17.51 -18.78 -2.07
N VAL A 651 17.43 -17.60 -2.70
CA VAL A 651 16.71 -16.45 -2.15
C VAL A 651 15.21 -16.61 -2.40
N VAL A 652 14.38 -16.37 -1.38
CA VAL A 652 12.92 -16.27 -1.49
C VAL A 652 12.50 -14.88 -1.02
N ALA A 653 11.87 -14.07 -1.88
CA ALA A 653 11.56 -12.68 -1.55
C ALA A 653 10.19 -12.24 -2.10
N PRO A 654 9.51 -11.24 -1.50
CA PRO A 654 8.27 -10.70 -2.05
C PRO A 654 8.48 -10.00 -3.41
N GLN A 655 9.60 -9.29 -3.54
CA GLN A 655 10.04 -8.55 -4.72
C GLN A 655 11.55 -8.34 -4.60
N THR A 656 12.24 -8.01 -5.69
CA THR A 656 13.64 -7.55 -5.65
C THR A 656 13.72 -6.06 -5.94
N THR A 657 14.71 -5.40 -5.35
CA THR A 657 15.02 -3.97 -5.51
C THR A 657 16.50 -3.78 -5.90
N PRO A 658 17.01 -2.57 -6.22
CA PRO A 658 18.40 -2.32 -6.63
C PRO A 658 19.44 -3.07 -5.80
N GLU A 659 19.24 -2.91 -4.50
CA GLU A 659 19.75 -3.66 -3.36
C GLU A 659 19.95 -5.18 -3.50
N TYR A 660 19.17 -5.91 -4.27
CA TYR A 660 19.28 -7.36 -4.30
C TYR A 660 20.42 -7.84 -5.20
N LEU A 661 20.85 -7.02 -6.16
CA LEU A 661 21.81 -7.39 -7.19
C LEU A 661 23.11 -7.97 -6.58
N SER A 662 23.62 -7.25 -5.60
CA SER A 662 24.71 -7.60 -4.69
C SER A 662 24.68 -9.01 -4.09
N LEU A 663 23.52 -9.36 -3.55
CA LEU A 663 23.22 -10.51 -2.75
C LEU A 663 22.99 -11.70 -3.66
N LEU A 664 22.38 -11.43 -4.81
CA LEU A 664 22.16 -12.38 -5.88
C LEU A 664 23.47 -12.91 -6.49
N TYR A 665 24.60 -12.21 -6.33
CA TYR A 665 25.91 -12.79 -6.68
C TYR A 665 26.40 -13.89 -5.71
N ARG A 666 25.72 -14.13 -4.60
CA ARG A 666 26.01 -15.24 -3.66
C ARG A 666 25.02 -16.39 -3.76
N ALA A 667 23.84 -16.07 -4.28
CA ALA A 667 22.77 -17.01 -4.48
C ALA A 667 23.10 -17.95 -5.65
N LYS A 668 22.58 -19.17 -5.59
CA LYS A 668 22.51 -20.08 -6.74
C LYS A 668 21.23 -19.90 -7.54
N GLY A 669 20.20 -19.32 -6.92
CA GLY A 669 18.97 -18.96 -7.57
C GLY A 669 18.07 -18.13 -6.68
N PHE A 670 16.98 -17.61 -7.25
CA PHE A 670 16.02 -16.83 -6.47
C PHE A 670 14.59 -16.96 -6.95
N ILE A 671 13.66 -16.78 -6.02
CA ILE A 671 12.22 -16.93 -6.15
C ILE A 671 11.59 -15.62 -5.68
N VAL A 672 10.75 -14.99 -6.50
CA VAL A 672 10.01 -13.78 -6.11
C VAL A 672 8.51 -13.90 -6.27
N ASP A 673 7.74 -13.33 -5.34
CA ASP A 673 6.27 -13.37 -5.39
C ASP A 673 5.66 -12.38 -6.38
N GLU A 674 6.29 -11.20 -6.54
CA GLU A 674 5.94 -10.18 -7.52
C GLU A 674 5.98 -10.77 -8.93
N GLU A 675 4.90 -10.55 -9.70
CA GLU A 675 4.84 -10.91 -11.11
C GLU A 675 4.85 -9.65 -11.95
N SER A 676 6.05 -9.14 -12.23
CA SER A 676 6.23 -7.94 -13.04
C SER A 676 7.41 -8.15 -13.98
N ILE A 677 7.14 -8.10 -15.29
CA ILE A 677 8.15 -8.30 -16.34
C ILE A 677 9.16 -7.15 -16.44
N SER A 678 8.82 -5.98 -15.86
CA SER A 678 9.69 -4.81 -15.72
C SER A 678 10.28 -4.67 -14.31
N SER A 679 10.08 -5.69 -13.44
CA SER A 679 10.68 -5.71 -12.11
C SER A 679 12.20 -5.89 -12.19
N HIS A 680 12.86 -5.53 -11.10
CA HIS A 680 14.30 -5.74 -10.99
C HIS A 680 14.66 -7.23 -10.98
N ALA A 681 13.72 -8.11 -10.64
CA ALA A 681 13.92 -9.56 -10.59
C ALA A 681 14.20 -10.09 -11.99
N VAL A 682 13.43 -9.59 -12.97
CA VAL A 682 13.61 -9.95 -14.37
C VAL A 682 14.92 -9.41 -14.92
N LEU A 683 15.28 -8.19 -14.54
CA LEU A 683 16.57 -7.60 -14.90
C LEU A 683 17.73 -8.46 -14.35
N TYR A 684 17.72 -8.84 -13.07
CA TYR A 684 18.82 -9.57 -12.44
C TYR A 684 18.93 -11.01 -12.87
N GLY A 685 17.82 -11.73 -12.96
CA GLY A 685 17.86 -13.14 -13.40
C GLY A 685 18.47 -13.25 -14.79
N LYS A 686 18.16 -12.32 -15.69
CA LYS A 686 18.74 -12.26 -17.03
C LYS A 686 20.18 -11.74 -17.05
N ALA A 687 20.47 -10.67 -16.31
CA ALA A 687 21.80 -10.07 -16.29
C ALA A 687 22.85 -10.98 -15.64
N LEU A 688 22.46 -11.75 -14.62
CA LEU A 688 23.34 -12.67 -13.88
C LEU A 688 23.31 -14.10 -14.41
N GLU A 689 22.49 -14.38 -15.43
CA GLU A 689 22.25 -15.72 -15.95
C GLU A 689 21.95 -16.74 -14.84
N MET A 690 21.18 -16.31 -13.84
CA MET A 690 20.99 -17.05 -12.61
C MET A 690 19.61 -17.72 -12.55
N PRO A 691 19.52 -19.04 -12.30
CA PRO A 691 18.26 -19.78 -12.19
C PRO A 691 17.25 -19.07 -11.28
N SER A 692 16.14 -18.62 -11.85
CA SER A 692 15.21 -17.78 -11.10
C SER A 692 13.79 -17.84 -11.62
N ILE A 693 12.85 -17.70 -10.71
CA ILE A 693 11.42 -17.63 -11.00
C ILE A 693 10.77 -16.45 -10.30
N MET A 694 9.72 -15.90 -10.90
CA MET A 694 8.89 -14.83 -10.35
C MET A 694 7.43 -15.25 -10.30
N GLY A 695 6.58 -14.45 -9.67
CA GLY A 695 5.15 -14.70 -9.70
C GLY A 695 4.71 -15.92 -8.92
N THR A 696 5.34 -16.28 -7.81
CA THR A 696 4.85 -17.35 -6.92
C THR A 696 3.69 -16.95 -6.00
N SER A 697 3.38 -15.66 -5.84
CA SER A 697 2.29 -15.06 -5.05
C SER A 697 2.42 -15.17 -3.53
N PHE A 698 2.93 -16.28 -3.03
CA PHE A 698 2.94 -16.62 -1.62
C PHE A 698 4.12 -17.54 -1.24
N ALA A 699 5.16 -17.68 -2.08
CA ALA A 699 6.32 -18.49 -1.75
C ALA A 699 6.96 -18.05 -0.43
N ARG A 700 6.99 -16.75 -0.11
CA ARG A 700 7.48 -16.26 1.19
C ARG A 700 6.63 -16.70 2.39
N SER A 701 5.36 -17.02 2.16
CA SER A 701 4.39 -17.41 3.18
C SER A 701 4.31 -18.93 3.36
N VAL A 702 4.83 -19.69 2.40
CA VAL A 702 4.75 -21.14 2.37
C VAL A 702 6.13 -21.80 2.52
N ILE A 703 7.21 -21.22 2.00
CA ILE A 703 8.59 -21.72 2.21
C ILE A 703 9.12 -21.15 3.52
N LYS A 704 9.60 -22.02 4.42
CA LYS A 704 10.20 -21.61 5.69
C LYS A 704 11.67 -21.24 5.50
N ASP A 705 12.15 -20.24 6.24
CA ASP A 705 13.58 -19.92 6.27
C ASP A 705 14.40 -21.12 6.77
N GLY A 706 15.49 -21.45 6.07
CA GLY A 706 16.32 -22.62 6.37
C GLY A 706 15.85 -23.93 5.72
N GLU A 707 14.72 -23.93 5.03
CA GLU A 707 14.16 -25.12 4.39
C GLU A 707 14.98 -25.54 3.16
N LYS A 708 15.24 -26.85 2.98
CA LYS A 708 15.92 -27.34 1.78
C LYS A 708 14.95 -27.37 0.61
N ILE A 709 15.31 -26.71 -0.48
CA ILE A 709 14.47 -26.66 -1.68
C ILE A 709 15.27 -26.95 -2.94
N GLU A 710 14.58 -27.48 -3.94
CA GLU A 710 15.02 -27.52 -5.33
C GLU A 710 14.25 -26.44 -6.09
N LEU A 711 14.99 -25.48 -6.65
CA LEU A 711 14.47 -24.54 -7.63
C LEU A 711 14.76 -25.09 -9.03
N ASP A 712 13.71 -25.56 -9.69
CA ASP A 712 13.72 -25.88 -11.11
C ASP A 712 13.20 -24.68 -11.90
N ALA A 713 14.07 -23.69 -12.08
CA ALA A 713 13.71 -22.51 -12.84
C ALA A 713 13.48 -22.82 -14.32
N THR A 714 14.07 -23.90 -14.86
CA THR A 714 13.78 -24.35 -16.24
C THR A 714 12.30 -24.67 -16.43
N ASN A 715 11.69 -25.32 -15.44
CA ASN A 715 10.28 -25.73 -15.48
C ASN A 715 9.36 -24.86 -14.60
N GLY A 716 9.92 -23.81 -14.00
CA GLY A 716 9.16 -22.80 -13.26
C GLY A 716 8.61 -23.29 -11.92
N PHE A 717 9.23 -24.24 -11.24
CA PHE A 717 8.71 -24.71 -9.96
C PHE A 717 9.77 -24.87 -8.88
N VAL A 718 9.29 -24.89 -7.63
CA VAL A 718 10.06 -25.11 -6.42
C VAL A 718 9.48 -26.31 -5.71
N ARG A 719 10.36 -27.24 -5.35
CA ARG A 719 10.02 -28.43 -4.57
C ARG A 719 10.71 -28.36 -3.22
N ARG A 720 9.97 -28.70 -2.17
CA ARG A 720 10.57 -28.97 -0.86
C ARG A 720 11.34 -30.29 -0.94
N LEU A 721 12.59 -30.27 -0.51
CA LEU A 721 13.37 -31.48 -0.33
C LEU A 721 13.06 -31.97 1.09
N GLN A 722 12.35 -33.09 1.21
CA GLN A 722 12.10 -33.72 2.52
C GLN A 722 13.43 -34.00 3.21
N ILE A 723 13.49 -33.73 4.52
CA ILE A 723 14.56 -34.23 5.41
C ILE A 723 14.36 -35.72 5.60
#